data_AF-A0A9P5EDV9-F1
#
_entry.id   AF-A0A9P5EDV9-F1
#
_cell.length_a   1.000
_cell.length_b   1.000
_cell.length_c   1.000
_cell.angle_alpha   90.00
_cell.angle_beta   90.00
_cell.angle_gamma   90.00
#
_symmetry.space_group_name_H-M   'P 1'
#
loop_
_entity.id
_entity.type
_entity.pdbx_description
1 polymer ?
#
loop_
_entity_poly.entity_id
_entity_poly.type
_entity_poly.pdbx_seq_one_letter_code
_entity_poly.pdbx_strand_id
1 'polypeptide(L)'
;MNQEQFEKELAHQLEIKDQALRLTRYKNGISIDSKKARFPGFRQQKRTFKAGQQVEPGALPLSEDLVMHESVPMQLDDGTTLYSDIFLPASFQDLESKYADPVPALVAWSPYGKQKGTTLLDDFPFRAGVPKEHLSGLQKWEGPDPEFWCQRGYAIINVDTRGAYSSEGDLLIMGHQEAQDGASFITWISKQPWCNGKVALTGNSWLAIAQWRIGSMRPPGLAALAPWEGFSDFYRHHMFSGGILFPGFHESISNTLATQGKLEDITSHGREHQLYDAYWEDKIAHPERINVPVYAAASWTNPVHTPGTFEAWEAVPDTVPKWLRVHNSQEWSDYYEDCNQKDLLRFFDRYLKDQKNDWETTPKVRLSVLHFGLVNQPDTVGRAEAEFPLARTQYTKLFLQGDNTLSLDPDTSESALPYDSQSGKQTFLYRFDKACEATGYFCAHLVMSCPGHTDMDVFVQVEKLSALKHPQAVQTIKPQNVVLQRLLKFMHDWNILPGGAGMAFHRGPSGCLRGSFALGRDEQRSKAYKPHYTFTEKISLKKGERRALDIPMSPDGMFWEKADHLRLTIQGSAVVPFALPGLEMHSTDNKGLHVVHCGGDGEESSHLLMPIVACIVDALPQSPCSGLNQTCLCADPVFNEEVSGCVKQGCTVSEALNVANMTWADCGFPLTDNTALPRYLTGFLFILPVTFISIRLLNKAISPSPWGADDACALAGFACATAMIPIVYRLLALGLGRDIWTLQPYKITEFLKLVFTTQIFYITGLATIKASMLFFYLRVFPSVPFRRLLWATQGFNALIFFLYIVLTFAQCRPLQKYWLGWSGDQPGVCMDFNLLVLTHVGFNIALDIWMLILPLTQLYKLNLGLKKKIGVIMMFSVGLFLTVVSALRIKVVAHFATTNNITCKQRLPTQNRDYN
;
A
#
# COMPACT_ATOMS: atom_id res chain seq x y z
N MET A 1 1.53 16.53 -24.99
CA MET A 1 1.45 17.93 -25.47
C MET A 1 2.83 18.39 -25.91
N ASN A 2 2.97 18.92 -27.12
CA ASN A 2 4.23 19.51 -27.60
C ASN A 2 4.42 20.94 -27.05
N GLN A 3 5.58 21.56 -27.29
CA GLN A 3 5.90 22.89 -26.74
C GLN A 3 4.97 24.00 -27.28
N GLU A 4 4.65 23.99 -28.58
CA GLU A 4 3.78 24.98 -29.21
C GLU A 4 2.35 24.94 -28.63
N GLN A 5 1.80 23.74 -28.44
CA GLN A 5 0.51 23.54 -27.79
C GLN A 5 0.51 24.06 -26.35
N PHE A 6 1.58 23.82 -25.60
CA PHE A 6 1.73 24.32 -24.24
C PHE A 6 1.75 25.84 -24.18
N GLU A 7 2.51 26.49 -25.06
CA GLU A 7 2.61 27.95 -25.10
C GLU A 7 1.28 28.61 -25.49
N LYS A 8 0.56 28.04 -26.47
CA LYS A 8 -0.76 28.52 -26.86
C LYS A 8 -1.77 28.42 -25.72
N GLU A 9 -1.78 27.28 -25.03
CA GLU A 9 -2.69 27.04 -23.92
C GLU A 9 -2.35 27.92 -22.71
N LEU A 10 -1.05 28.14 -22.44
CA LEU A 10 -0.61 29.07 -21.41
C LEU A 10 -1.05 30.50 -21.73
N ALA A 11 -0.92 30.95 -22.98
CA ALA A 11 -1.39 32.27 -23.40
C ALA A 11 -2.90 32.44 -23.19
N HIS A 12 -3.69 31.42 -23.50
CA HIS A 12 -5.13 31.43 -23.24
C HIS A 12 -5.46 31.57 -21.75
N GLN A 13 -4.76 30.84 -20.88
CA GLN A 13 -4.97 30.97 -19.43
C GLN A 13 -4.58 32.35 -18.89
N LEU A 14 -3.62 33.05 -19.51
CA LEU A 14 -3.31 34.44 -19.14
C LEU A 14 -4.46 35.38 -19.47
N GLU A 15 -5.14 35.19 -20.60
CA GLU A 15 -6.34 35.96 -20.95
C GLU A 15 -7.47 35.70 -19.96
N ILE A 16 -7.70 34.44 -19.58
CA ILE A 16 -8.69 34.05 -18.57
C ILE A 16 -8.35 34.69 -17.22
N LYS A 17 -7.08 34.65 -16.80
CA LYS A 17 -6.63 35.30 -15.56
C LYS A 17 -6.98 36.78 -15.55
N ASP A 18 -6.67 37.50 -16.62
CA ASP A 18 -6.94 38.94 -16.71
C ASP A 18 -8.44 39.25 -16.70
N GLN A 19 -9.28 38.36 -17.25
CA GLN A 19 -10.73 38.47 -17.16
C GLN A 19 -11.21 38.20 -15.73
N ALA A 20 -10.75 37.13 -15.10
CA ALA A 20 -11.11 36.76 -13.74
C ALA A 20 -10.72 37.86 -12.72
N LEU A 21 -9.52 38.44 -12.85
CA LEU A 21 -9.05 39.54 -11.99
C LEU A 21 -9.93 40.79 -12.07
N ARG A 22 -10.58 41.05 -13.21
CA ARG A 22 -11.54 42.17 -13.35
C ARG A 22 -12.87 41.89 -12.66
N LEU A 23 -13.22 40.61 -12.49
CA LEU A 23 -14.42 40.17 -11.79
C LEU A 23 -14.16 40.10 -10.27
N THR A 24 -12.94 39.77 -9.86
CA THR A 24 -12.54 39.60 -8.46
C THR A 24 -12.94 40.80 -7.59
N ARG A 25 -13.60 40.49 -6.48
CA ARG A 25 -13.91 41.43 -5.39
C ARG A 25 -13.15 41.05 -4.16
N TYR A 26 -13.00 42.04 -3.31
CA TYR A 26 -12.11 41.99 -2.17
C TYR A 26 -12.85 42.32 -0.89
N LYS A 27 -12.49 41.60 0.17
CA LYS A 27 -12.83 41.88 1.56
C LYS A 27 -11.55 42.05 2.39
N ASN A 28 -11.71 42.36 3.66
CA ASN A 28 -10.58 42.35 4.59
C ASN A 28 -10.38 40.92 5.12
N GLY A 29 -9.13 40.45 5.15
CA GLY A 29 -8.76 39.26 5.92
C GLY A 29 -8.61 39.57 7.41
N ILE A 30 -8.17 38.59 8.19
CA ILE A 30 -7.72 38.83 9.57
C ILE A 30 -6.52 39.78 9.53
N SER A 31 -6.56 40.84 10.33
CA SER A 31 -5.37 41.68 10.54
C SER A 31 -4.25 40.84 11.15
N ILE A 32 -3.03 40.98 10.62
CA ILE A 32 -1.83 40.32 11.15
C ILE A 32 -1.53 40.72 12.61
N ASP A 33 -2.01 41.87 13.08
CA ASP A 33 -1.87 42.33 14.46
C ASP A 33 -2.88 41.66 15.42
N SER A 34 -3.84 40.91 14.87
CA SER A 34 -4.78 40.13 15.67
C SER A 34 -4.05 39.04 16.43
N LYS A 35 -4.42 38.84 17.71
CA LYS A 35 -3.95 37.70 18.50
C LYS A 35 -4.23 36.35 17.81
N LYS A 36 -5.31 36.27 17.01
CA LYS A 36 -5.63 35.06 16.24
C LYS A 36 -4.59 34.75 15.17
N ALA A 37 -3.97 35.76 14.56
CA ALA A 37 -2.98 35.59 13.50
C ALA A 37 -1.72 34.84 13.97
N ARG A 38 -1.44 34.88 15.29
CA ARG A 38 -0.21 34.35 15.91
C ARG A 38 1.06 34.87 15.23
N PHE A 39 0.99 36.05 14.61
CA PHE A 39 2.09 36.65 13.88
C PHE A 39 3.18 37.09 14.87
N PRO A 40 4.42 36.59 14.77
CA PRO A 40 5.47 36.88 15.73
C PRO A 40 6.20 38.21 15.47
N GLY A 41 5.69 39.02 14.52
CA GLY A 41 6.32 40.23 14.02
C GLY A 41 7.27 39.96 12.85
N PHE A 42 7.44 40.96 11.98
CA PHE A 42 8.38 40.88 10.87
C PHE A 42 9.82 40.96 11.37
N ARG A 43 10.64 39.98 11.01
CA ARG A 43 12.06 39.89 11.38
C ARG A 43 12.86 39.31 10.23
N GLN A 44 14.00 39.93 9.94
CA GLN A 44 14.99 39.43 8.99
C GLN A 44 16.28 39.10 9.73
N GLN A 45 16.49 37.82 10.01
CA GLN A 45 17.62 37.37 10.83
C GLN A 45 17.95 35.91 10.57
N LYS A 46 19.18 35.52 10.88
CA LYS A 46 19.61 34.12 10.98
C LYS A 46 19.39 33.63 12.41
N ARG A 47 18.76 32.47 12.56
CA ARG A 47 18.57 31.77 13.84
C ARG A 47 19.19 30.39 13.77
N THR A 48 19.90 30.01 14.82
CA THR A 48 20.44 28.65 14.99
C THR A 48 19.70 27.97 16.13
N PHE A 49 19.17 26.78 15.85
CA PHE A 49 18.61 25.89 16.85
C PHE A 49 19.62 24.79 17.17
N LYS A 50 19.68 24.38 18.43
CA LYS A 50 20.68 23.41 18.91
C LYS A 50 20.12 22.01 19.02
N ALA A 51 20.95 21.01 18.76
CA ALA A 51 20.62 19.62 19.06
C ALA A 51 20.15 19.46 20.52
N GLY A 52 19.07 18.70 20.72
CA GLY A 52 18.38 18.50 21.99
C GLY A 52 17.42 19.63 22.38
N GLN A 53 17.38 20.75 21.66
CA GLN A 53 16.44 21.83 21.94
C GLN A 53 15.01 21.39 21.63
N GLN A 54 14.09 21.61 22.58
CA GLN A 54 12.65 21.58 22.32
C GLN A 54 12.18 23.00 22.01
N VAL A 55 11.64 23.21 20.80
CA VAL A 55 11.13 24.53 20.38
C VAL A 55 9.84 24.87 21.12
N GLU A 56 9.06 23.86 21.47
CA GLU A 56 7.88 23.97 22.32
C GLU A 56 7.83 22.88 23.39
N PRO A 57 7.16 23.11 24.52
CA PRO A 57 6.94 22.07 25.53
C PRO A 57 6.21 20.85 24.93
N GLY A 58 6.84 19.68 25.06
CA GLY A 58 6.32 18.40 24.59
C GLY A 58 6.51 18.11 23.10
N ALA A 59 7.11 19.04 22.35
CA ALA A 59 7.49 18.80 20.95
C ALA A 59 8.71 17.89 20.83
N LEU A 60 8.92 17.34 19.63
CA LEU A 60 10.11 16.55 19.28
C LEU A 60 11.38 17.39 19.49
N PRO A 61 12.33 16.96 20.34
CA PRO A 61 13.64 17.61 20.42
C PRO A 61 14.41 17.43 19.12
N LEU A 62 15.17 18.47 18.72
CA LEU A 62 15.98 18.40 17.51
C LEU A 62 17.12 17.37 17.65
N SER A 63 17.31 16.44 16.71
CA SER A 63 18.45 15.52 16.72
C SER A 63 19.78 16.16 16.34
N GLU A 64 19.76 17.20 15.51
CA GLU A 64 20.95 17.95 15.09
C GLU A 64 20.73 19.47 15.19
N ASP A 65 21.81 20.24 15.02
CA ASP A 65 21.71 21.69 14.86
C ASP A 65 20.95 22.02 13.56
N LEU A 66 20.22 23.13 13.57
CA LEU A 66 19.44 23.60 12.42
C LEU A 66 19.61 25.11 12.25
N VAL A 67 19.72 25.57 11.01
CA VAL A 67 19.80 27.01 10.68
C VAL A 67 18.52 27.44 9.97
N MET A 68 17.95 28.56 10.41
CA MET A 68 16.82 29.21 9.76
C MET A 68 17.18 30.64 9.38
N HIS A 69 16.95 31.00 8.12
CA HIS A 69 16.95 32.37 7.64
C HIS A 69 15.51 32.87 7.58
N GLU A 70 15.18 33.84 8.44
CA GLU A 70 13.83 34.36 8.62
C GLU A 70 13.52 35.48 7.61
N SER A 71 12.33 35.45 7.00
CA SER A 71 11.81 36.45 6.07
C SER A 71 12.77 36.85 4.94
N VAL A 72 13.31 35.86 4.25
CA VAL A 72 14.10 36.02 3.02
C VAL A 72 13.20 36.58 1.91
N PRO A 73 13.51 37.74 1.32
CA PRO A 73 12.70 38.37 0.28
C PRO A 73 12.98 37.78 -1.11
N MET A 74 11.92 37.63 -1.90
CA MET A 74 11.98 37.38 -3.34
C MET A 74 11.04 38.37 -4.03
N GLN A 75 11.56 39.15 -4.97
CA GLN A 75 10.76 40.10 -5.74
C GLN A 75 10.21 39.44 -7.01
N LEU A 76 8.90 39.51 -7.21
CA LEU A 76 8.19 39.08 -8.40
C LEU A 76 8.32 40.12 -9.52
N ASP A 77 7.97 39.72 -10.76
CA ASP A 77 8.10 40.59 -11.94
C ASP A 77 7.22 41.85 -11.88
N ASP A 78 6.15 41.83 -11.11
CA ASP A 78 5.25 42.98 -10.89
C ASP A 78 5.70 43.89 -9.73
N GLY A 79 6.86 43.61 -9.13
CA GLY A 79 7.43 44.36 -8.02
C GLY A 79 7.01 43.87 -6.63
N THR A 80 6.04 42.96 -6.53
CA THR A 80 5.55 42.41 -5.26
C THR A 80 6.63 41.56 -4.58
N THR A 81 6.88 41.82 -3.31
CA THR A 81 7.84 41.04 -2.51
C THR A 81 7.14 39.90 -1.76
N LEU A 82 7.58 38.67 -2.02
CA LEU A 82 7.26 37.49 -1.22
C LEU A 82 8.32 37.27 -0.15
N TYR A 83 7.90 36.87 1.05
CA TYR A 83 8.80 36.52 2.14
C TYR A 83 8.70 35.04 2.50
N SER A 84 9.85 34.41 2.72
CA SER A 84 9.94 33.00 3.10
C SER A 84 10.92 32.76 4.25
N ASP A 85 10.66 31.73 5.04
CA ASP A 85 11.61 31.21 6.00
C ASP A 85 12.32 30.00 5.38
N ILE A 86 13.65 30.05 5.33
CA ILE A 86 14.48 29.02 4.70
C ILE A 86 15.25 28.28 5.80
N PHE A 87 14.94 27.00 5.97
CA PHE A 87 15.64 26.09 6.87
C PHE A 87 16.69 25.30 6.09
N LEU A 88 17.90 25.24 6.65
CA LEU A 88 19.05 24.55 6.07
C LEU A 88 19.74 23.65 7.10
N PRO A 89 20.42 22.58 6.65
CA PRO A 89 21.27 21.77 7.53
C PRO A 89 22.35 22.62 8.21
N ALA A 90 22.80 22.24 9.41
CA ALA A 90 23.77 23.00 10.20
C ALA A 90 25.10 23.31 9.48
N SER A 91 25.48 22.51 8.49
CA SER A 91 26.67 22.72 7.67
C SER A 91 26.60 23.98 6.80
N PHE A 92 25.40 24.54 6.59
CA PHE A 92 25.16 25.74 5.79
C PHE A 92 25.13 26.98 6.69
N GLN A 93 26.06 27.90 6.50
CA GLN A 93 26.22 29.09 7.34
C GLN A 93 25.48 30.32 6.82
N ASP A 94 25.25 30.42 5.52
CA ASP A 94 24.56 31.54 4.88
C ASP A 94 23.99 31.13 3.51
N LEU A 95 23.20 32.04 2.93
CA LEU A 95 22.50 31.83 1.66
C LEU A 95 23.34 32.17 0.41
N GLU A 96 24.44 32.92 0.56
CA GLU A 96 25.22 33.47 -0.56
C GLU A 96 26.41 32.58 -0.93
N SER A 97 26.87 31.78 0.02
CA SER A 97 28.00 30.87 -0.14
C SER A 97 27.67 29.75 -1.10
N LYS A 98 28.63 29.43 -1.98
CA LYS A 98 28.58 28.24 -2.81
C LYS A 98 29.14 27.05 -2.04
N TYR A 99 28.32 26.04 -1.83
CA TYR A 99 28.71 24.83 -1.11
C TYR A 99 29.21 23.74 -2.06
N ALA A 100 30.11 22.88 -1.57
CA ALA A 100 30.59 21.73 -2.34
C ALA A 100 29.45 20.75 -2.66
N ASP A 101 28.59 20.51 -1.67
CA ASP A 101 27.44 19.61 -1.74
C ASP A 101 26.13 20.40 -1.53
N PRO A 102 25.63 21.13 -2.53
CA PRO A 102 24.36 21.83 -2.42
C PRO A 102 23.19 20.83 -2.26
N VAL A 103 22.11 21.27 -1.61
CA VAL A 103 20.96 20.41 -1.28
C VAL A 103 19.72 20.73 -2.13
N PRO A 104 18.84 19.76 -2.39
CA PRO A 104 17.53 20.04 -2.96
C PRO A 104 16.61 20.76 -1.98
N ALA A 105 15.58 21.41 -2.52
CA ALA A 105 14.64 22.22 -1.75
C ALA A 105 13.20 21.67 -1.80
N LEU A 106 12.52 21.69 -0.65
CA LEU A 106 11.09 21.39 -0.53
C LEU A 106 10.34 22.67 -0.12
N VAL A 107 9.40 23.08 -0.97
CA VAL A 107 8.61 24.31 -0.78
C VAL A 107 7.22 23.97 -0.25
N ALA A 108 6.85 24.66 0.83
CA ALA A 108 5.55 24.57 1.48
C ALA A 108 4.73 25.83 1.18
N TRP A 109 3.96 25.79 0.09
CA TRP A 109 3.27 26.94 -0.50
C TRP A 109 1.82 27.08 -0.01
N SER A 110 1.54 28.09 0.82
CA SER A 110 0.16 28.39 1.27
C SER A 110 0.06 29.74 1.99
N PRO A 111 -1.15 30.33 2.08
CA PRO A 111 -1.39 31.58 2.79
C PRO A 111 -1.49 31.45 4.33
N TYR A 112 -1.22 30.27 4.88
CA TYR A 112 -1.44 29.97 6.30
C TYR A 112 -0.39 30.54 7.27
N GLY A 113 0.57 31.30 6.75
CA GLY A 113 1.70 31.82 7.52
C GLY A 113 2.90 30.87 7.48
N LYS A 114 4.10 31.43 7.34
CA LYS A 114 5.37 30.68 7.23
C LYS A 114 5.91 30.12 8.56
N GLN A 115 5.36 30.57 9.69
CA GLN A 115 5.65 30.03 11.03
C GLN A 115 4.36 29.50 11.66
N LYS A 116 3.92 30.08 12.77
CA LYS A 116 2.61 29.80 13.36
C LYS A 116 1.53 30.57 12.61
N GLY A 117 0.54 29.84 12.14
CA GLY A 117 -0.65 30.37 11.51
C GLY A 117 -1.80 30.60 12.47
N THR A 118 -2.91 31.06 11.91
CA THR A 118 -4.23 31.10 12.58
C THR A 118 -4.79 29.73 12.93
N THR A 119 -4.35 28.69 12.23
CA THR A 119 -4.77 27.29 12.44
C THR A 119 -3.57 26.42 12.83
N LEU A 120 -3.75 25.60 13.87
CA LEU A 120 -2.77 24.63 14.35
C LEU A 120 -3.43 23.28 14.67
N LEU A 121 -2.61 22.22 14.80
CA LEU A 121 -3.12 20.88 15.13
C LEU A 121 -3.81 20.88 16.49
N ASP A 122 -3.30 21.67 17.44
CA ASP A 122 -3.86 21.83 18.78
C ASP A 122 -5.27 22.45 18.79
N ASP A 123 -5.72 23.05 17.69
CA ASP A 123 -7.08 23.59 17.56
C ASP A 123 -8.11 22.47 17.25
N PHE A 124 -7.67 21.23 16.97
CA PHE A 124 -8.52 20.09 16.63
C PHE A 124 -8.59 19.03 17.74
N PRO A 125 -9.73 18.32 17.90
CA PRO A 125 -9.84 17.20 18.82
C PRO A 125 -8.71 16.17 18.63
N PHE A 126 -8.08 15.76 19.74
CA PHE A 126 -6.95 14.83 19.75
C PHE A 126 -5.80 15.22 18.82
N ARG A 127 -5.61 16.52 18.54
CA ARG A 127 -4.62 17.02 17.57
C ARG A 127 -4.73 16.38 16.19
N ALA A 128 -5.97 16.07 15.78
CA ALA A 128 -6.28 15.34 14.54
C ALA A 128 -5.54 13.99 14.39
N GLY A 129 -5.15 13.36 15.51
CA GLY A 129 -4.40 12.10 15.52
C GLY A 129 -2.88 12.26 15.46
N VAL A 130 -2.36 13.49 15.40
CA VAL A 130 -0.92 13.77 15.33
C VAL A 130 -0.37 14.05 16.73
N PRO A 131 0.47 13.16 17.30
CA PRO A 131 1.08 13.37 18.60
C PRO A 131 1.97 14.60 18.63
N LYS A 132 2.13 15.22 19.81
CA LYS A 132 2.96 16.43 19.93
C LYS A 132 4.45 16.11 19.81
N GLU A 133 4.83 14.97 20.34
CA GLU A 133 6.18 14.41 20.32
C GLU A 133 6.63 13.93 18.93
N HIS A 134 5.75 13.94 17.91
CA HIS A 134 6.12 13.58 16.53
C HIS A 134 6.60 14.78 15.70
N LEU A 135 6.39 16.01 16.16
CA LEU A 135 6.72 17.22 15.42
C LEU A 135 7.56 18.18 16.26
N SER A 136 8.50 18.86 15.61
CA SER A 136 9.43 19.80 16.25
C SER A 136 8.77 21.10 16.69
N GLY A 137 7.65 21.47 16.05
CA GLY A 137 7.02 22.78 16.19
C GLY A 137 7.57 23.85 15.24
N LEU A 138 8.48 23.47 14.33
CA LEU A 138 9.03 24.36 13.29
C LEU A 138 8.29 24.26 11.94
N GLN A 139 7.50 23.20 11.73
CA GLN A 139 6.65 23.05 10.55
C GLN A 139 5.61 24.18 10.49
N LYS A 140 5.37 24.74 9.30
CA LYS A 140 4.15 25.53 9.06
C LYS A 140 2.93 24.60 9.02
N TRP A 141 1.73 25.17 9.19
CA TRP A 141 0.49 24.40 9.05
C TRP A 141 0.48 23.59 7.74
N GLU A 142 0.20 22.30 7.83
CA GLU A 142 0.18 21.31 6.72
C GLU A 142 1.51 21.08 5.98
N GLY A 143 2.60 21.70 6.44
CA GLY A 143 3.90 21.65 5.80
C GLY A 143 4.83 20.54 6.30
N PRO A 144 5.93 20.28 5.58
CA PRO A 144 6.99 19.39 6.04
C PRO A 144 7.66 19.93 7.31
N ASP A 145 8.10 19.03 8.20
CA ASP A 145 8.85 19.41 9.39
C ASP A 145 10.34 19.60 9.08
N PRO A 146 10.92 20.80 9.25
CA PRO A 146 12.34 21.06 9.05
C PRO A 146 13.25 20.08 9.78
N GLU A 147 12.83 19.61 10.96
CA GLU A 147 13.59 18.67 11.77
C GLU A 147 13.79 17.32 11.07
N PHE A 148 12.74 16.79 10.43
CA PHE A 148 12.84 15.53 9.69
C PHE A 148 13.70 15.69 8.44
N TRP A 149 13.47 16.75 7.66
CA TRP A 149 14.01 16.87 6.31
C TRP A 149 15.43 17.43 6.25
N CYS A 150 15.76 18.43 7.08
CA CYS A 150 17.06 19.11 6.97
C CYS A 150 18.23 18.19 7.32
N GLN A 151 18.07 17.35 8.34
CA GLN A 151 19.07 16.34 8.72
C GLN A 151 19.30 15.26 7.66
N ARG A 152 18.36 15.14 6.72
CA ARG A 152 18.44 14.23 5.58
C ARG A 152 18.96 14.94 4.34
N GLY A 153 19.53 16.14 4.47
CA GLY A 153 20.14 16.88 3.36
C GLY A 153 19.11 17.48 2.40
N TYR A 154 18.05 18.10 2.95
CA TYR A 154 17.09 18.93 2.22
C TYR A 154 17.05 20.33 2.82
N ALA A 155 16.66 21.32 2.02
CA ALA A 155 16.18 22.61 2.54
C ALA A 155 14.66 22.58 2.66
N ILE A 156 14.10 23.15 3.74
CA ILE A 156 12.65 23.39 3.87
C ILE A 156 12.38 24.88 3.73
N ILE A 157 11.43 25.24 2.87
CA ILE A 157 11.07 26.64 2.61
C ILE A 157 9.60 26.83 2.92
N ASN A 158 9.33 27.61 3.96
CA ASN A 158 7.99 28.02 4.34
C ASN A 158 7.71 29.40 3.74
N VAL A 159 6.75 29.48 2.81
CA VAL A 159 6.44 30.73 2.10
C VAL A 159 5.19 31.37 2.68
N ASP A 160 5.23 32.69 2.88
CA ASP A 160 4.03 33.53 2.93
C ASP A 160 3.68 33.88 1.47
N THR A 161 2.58 33.34 0.94
CA THR A 161 2.14 33.64 -0.44
C THR A 161 1.73 35.11 -0.58
N ARG A 162 1.52 35.60 -1.80
CA ARG A 162 1.06 36.98 -2.06
C ARG A 162 -0.11 37.37 -1.14
N GLY A 163 0.01 38.55 -0.52
CA GLY A 163 -0.95 39.14 0.40
C GLY A 163 -1.11 38.44 1.75
N ALA A 164 -0.47 37.29 1.97
CA ALA A 164 -0.50 36.57 3.23
C ALA A 164 0.59 37.10 4.17
N TYR A 165 0.23 37.34 5.44
CA TYR A 165 1.18 37.67 6.50
C TYR A 165 2.18 38.75 6.12
N SER A 166 3.47 38.43 5.95
CA SER A 166 4.52 39.42 5.67
C SER A 166 4.59 39.84 4.21
N SER A 167 4.07 39.03 3.29
CA SER A 167 4.18 39.25 1.85
C SER A 167 3.24 40.34 1.37
N GLU A 168 3.72 41.09 0.38
CA GLU A 168 3.00 42.24 -0.19
C GLU A 168 1.84 41.80 -1.10
N GLY A 169 0.99 42.76 -1.47
CA GLY A 169 -0.12 42.57 -2.40
C GLY A 169 -1.42 42.10 -1.76
N ASP A 170 -2.36 41.71 -2.61
CA ASP A 170 -3.67 41.19 -2.21
C ASP A 170 -3.71 39.66 -2.36
N LEU A 171 -4.35 38.97 -1.42
CA LEU A 171 -4.45 37.52 -1.39
C LEU A 171 -5.57 37.06 -2.33
N LEU A 172 -5.18 36.36 -3.39
CA LEU A 172 -6.07 35.70 -4.34
C LEU A 172 -6.17 34.21 -4.02
N ILE A 173 -7.38 33.66 -4.08
CA ILE A 173 -7.67 32.26 -3.78
C ILE A 173 -7.43 31.43 -5.04
N MET A 174 -6.47 30.51 -5.00
CA MET A 174 -6.35 29.33 -5.86
C MET A 174 -6.59 29.58 -7.37
N GLY A 175 -5.94 30.60 -7.92
CA GLY A 175 -6.06 31.01 -9.34
C GLY A 175 -4.72 31.00 -10.09
N HIS A 176 -4.72 31.47 -11.34
CA HIS A 176 -3.49 31.51 -12.15
C HIS A 176 -2.44 32.48 -11.59
N GLN A 177 -2.85 33.56 -10.92
CA GLN A 177 -1.90 34.46 -10.28
C GLN A 177 -1.05 33.74 -9.23
N GLU A 178 -1.66 32.87 -8.41
CA GLU A 178 -0.93 32.05 -7.44
C GLU A 178 0.02 31.06 -8.16
N ALA A 179 -0.44 30.46 -9.26
CA ALA A 179 0.37 29.54 -10.06
C ALA A 179 1.63 30.23 -10.63
N GLN A 180 1.48 31.47 -11.12
CA GLN A 180 2.58 32.29 -11.64
C GLN A 180 3.57 32.68 -10.55
N ASP A 181 3.08 33.19 -9.42
CA ASP A 181 3.92 33.56 -8.28
C ASP A 181 4.74 32.36 -7.81
N GLY A 182 4.09 31.19 -7.70
CA GLY A 182 4.75 29.94 -7.35
C GLY A 182 5.78 29.50 -8.38
N ALA A 183 5.47 29.60 -9.67
CA ALA A 183 6.41 29.25 -10.74
C ALA A 183 7.67 30.13 -10.73
N SER A 184 7.51 31.45 -10.54
CA SER A 184 8.62 32.39 -10.41
C SER A 184 9.44 32.12 -9.15
N PHE A 185 8.78 31.81 -8.02
CA PHE A 185 9.45 31.48 -6.77
C PHE A 185 10.28 30.19 -6.87
N ILE A 186 9.74 29.13 -7.47
CA ILE A 186 10.47 27.86 -7.71
C ILE A 186 11.71 28.10 -8.57
N THR A 187 11.56 28.90 -9.63
CA THR A 187 12.67 29.27 -10.52
C THR A 187 13.75 30.03 -9.76
N TRP A 188 13.36 30.95 -8.88
CA TRP A 188 14.30 31.71 -8.04
C TRP A 188 15.04 30.82 -7.03
N ILE A 189 14.34 29.90 -6.35
CA ILE A 189 14.95 28.95 -5.42
C ILE A 189 15.96 28.04 -6.13
N SER A 190 15.63 27.54 -7.32
CA SER A 190 16.51 26.64 -8.06
C SER A 190 17.87 27.27 -8.43
N LYS A 191 17.96 28.60 -8.41
CA LYS A 191 19.16 29.36 -8.73
C LYS A 191 19.99 29.75 -7.51
N GLN A 192 19.52 29.44 -6.30
CA GLN A 192 20.23 29.83 -5.08
C GLN A 192 21.56 29.06 -4.92
N PRO A 193 22.64 29.68 -4.41
CA PRO A 193 23.96 29.05 -4.30
C PRO A 193 24.03 27.75 -3.48
N TRP A 194 23.12 27.60 -2.51
CA TRP A 194 22.99 26.41 -1.66
C TRP A 194 22.07 25.33 -2.25
N CYS A 195 21.29 25.65 -3.29
CA CYS A 195 20.35 24.73 -3.92
C CYS A 195 21.03 23.94 -5.03
N ASN A 196 20.73 22.64 -5.15
CA ASN A 196 21.29 21.79 -6.21
C ASN A 196 20.58 21.95 -7.57
N GLY A 197 19.70 22.96 -7.70
CA GLY A 197 18.88 23.20 -8.88
C GLY A 197 17.57 22.41 -8.94
N LYS A 198 17.30 21.53 -7.98
CA LYS A 198 16.08 20.72 -7.92
C LYS A 198 15.19 21.12 -6.76
N VAL A 199 13.95 21.46 -7.09
CA VAL A 199 12.93 21.90 -6.15
C VAL A 199 11.71 21.02 -6.30
N ALA A 200 11.07 20.69 -5.19
CA ALA A 200 9.77 20.04 -5.17
C ALA A 200 8.83 20.79 -4.24
N LEU A 201 7.54 20.58 -4.46
CA LEU A 201 6.48 21.06 -3.57
C LEU A 201 5.94 19.85 -2.80
N THR A 202 5.54 20.08 -1.55
CA THR A 202 4.94 19.07 -0.68
C THR A 202 4.05 19.72 0.37
N GLY A 203 3.04 18.97 0.82
CA GLY A 203 2.14 19.39 1.88
C GLY A 203 0.71 18.97 1.60
N ASN A 204 -0.15 19.25 2.58
CA ASN A 204 -1.56 18.85 2.57
C ASN A 204 -2.51 19.99 2.15
N SER A 205 -3.74 19.67 1.75
CA SER A 205 -4.84 20.60 1.47
C SER A 205 -4.45 21.74 0.52
N TRP A 206 -4.37 23.00 0.96
CA TRP A 206 -3.97 24.13 0.09
C TRP A 206 -2.57 23.90 -0.50
N LEU A 207 -1.64 23.37 0.29
CA LEU A 207 -0.29 23.05 -0.18
C LEU A 207 -0.31 21.94 -1.23
N ALA A 208 -1.33 21.07 -1.26
CA ALA A 208 -1.54 20.08 -2.31
C ALA A 208 -2.24 20.68 -3.54
N ILE A 209 -3.25 21.53 -3.34
CA ILE A 209 -3.98 22.20 -4.43
C ILE A 209 -3.05 23.10 -5.24
N ALA A 210 -2.17 23.85 -4.57
CA ALA A 210 -1.19 24.71 -5.22
C ALA A 210 -0.20 23.93 -6.10
N GLN A 211 0.10 22.68 -5.76
CA GLN A 211 1.01 21.84 -6.55
C GLN A 211 0.50 21.55 -7.95
N TRP A 212 -0.80 21.26 -8.08
CA TRP A 212 -1.41 21.02 -9.39
C TRP A 212 -1.28 22.25 -10.27
N ARG A 213 -1.52 23.44 -9.71
CA ARG A 213 -1.46 24.72 -10.43
C ARG A 213 -0.03 25.10 -10.81
N ILE A 214 0.87 25.15 -9.83
CA ILE A 214 2.27 25.53 -10.06
C ILE A 214 2.96 24.52 -10.98
N GLY A 215 2.69 23.23 -10.80
CA GLY A 215 3.21 22.17 -11.66
C GLY A 215 2.77 22.30 -13.11
N SER A 216 1.53 22.75 -13.35
CA SER A 216 0.99 22.99 -14.69
C SER A 216 1.72 24.11 -15.45
N MET A 217 2.41 25.01 -14.73
CA MET A 217 3.22 26.09 -15.31
C MET A 217 4.60 25.63 -15.78
N ARG A 218 5.02 24.40 -15.43
CA ARG A 218 6.34 23.81 -15.76
C ARG A 218 7.55 24.71 -15.42
N PRO A 219 7.64 25.27 -14.20
CA PRO A 219 8.74 26.18 -13.86
C PRO A 219 10.11 25.48 -13.95
N PRO A 220 11.15 26.15 -14.48
CA PRO A 220 12.52 25.67 -14.40
C PRO A 220 12.93 25.32 -12.97
N GLY A 221 13.59 24.18 -12.80
CA GLY A 221 14.05 23.68 -11.50
C GLY A 221 13.02 22.84 -10.73
N LEU A 222 11.75 22.81 -11.12
CA LEU A 222 10.79 21.86 -10.56
C LEU A 222 11.16 20.43 -11.00
N ALA A 223 11.36 19.55 -10.03
CA ALA A 223 11.84 18.19 -10.26
C ALA A 223 10.82 17.11 -9.89
N ALA A 224 9.88 17.39 -8.98
CA ALA A 224 8.85 16.43 -8.54
C ALA A 224 7.69 17.15 -7.82
N LEU A 225 6.53 16.48 -7.74
CA LEU A 225 5.35 16.90 -6.97
C LEU A 225 4.90 15.79 -6.03
N ALA A 226 4.48 16.17 -4.83
CA ALA A 226 3.91 15.29 -3.81
C ALA A 226 2.64 15.88 -3.18
N PRO A 227 1.51 15.91 -3.92
CA PRO A 227 0.25 16.45 -3.41
C PRO A 227 -0.42 15.47 -2.47
N TRP A 228 -0.52 15.82 -1.18
CA TRP A 228 -1.27 15.07 -0.18
C TRP A 228 -2.68 15.64 -0.06
N GLU A 229 -3.67 14.95 -0.61
CA GLU A 229 -5.10 15.31 -0.50
C GLU A 229 -5.41 16.75 -0.93
N GLY A 230 -5.45 17.00 -2.25
CA GLY A 230 -5.86 18.28 -2.83
C GLY A 230 -6.53 18.12 -4.20
N PHE A 231 -7.53 18.97 -4.49
CA PHE A 231 -8.29 18.96 -5.74
C PHE A 231 -7.71 19.91 -6.80
N SER A 232 -8.01 19.67 -8.09
CA SER A 232 -7.65 20.56 -9.21
C SER A 232 -8.78 21.50 -9.64
N ASP A 233 -10.04 21.09 -9.49
CA ASP A 233 -11.22 21.87 -9.90
C ASP A 233 -11.94 22.43 -8.67
N PHE A 234 -11.74 23.72 -8.38
CA PHE A 234 -12.34 24.38 -7.22
C PHE A 234 -13.86 24.52 -7.35
N TYR A 235 -14.37 24.66 -8.57
CA TYR A 235 -15.81 24.79 -8.82
C TYR A 235 -16.52 23.47 -8.50
N ARG A 236 -16.14 22.36 -9.15
CA ARG A 236 -16.88 21.09 -9.07
C ARG A 236 -16.68 20.34 -7.75
N HIS A 237 -15.51 20.48 -7.12
CA HIS A 237 -15.16 19.70 -5.93
C HIS A 237 -15.28 20.45 -4.61
N HIS A 238 -15.43 21.77 -4.64
CA HIS A 238 -15.41 22.58 -3.41
C HIS A 238 -16.59 23.54 -3.30
N MET A 239 -16.74 24.48 -4.24
CA MET A 239 -17.78 25.51 -4.15
C MET A 239 -19.14 25.04 -4.66
N PHE A 240 -19.18 24.19 -5.70
CA PHE A 240 -20.40 23.76 -6.42
C PHE A 240 -20.47 22.26 -6.70
N SER A 241 -20.43 21.43 -5.66
CA SER A 241 -20.64 19.98 -5.84
C SER A 241 -22.02 19.71 -6.46
N GLY A 242 -22.04 19.07 -7.63
CA GLY A 242 -23.27 18.81 -8.38
C GLY A 242 -24.01 20.06 -8.88
N GLY A 243 -23.33 21.22 -8.96
CA GLY A 243 -23.96 22.51 -9.29
C GLY A 243 -24.74 23.14 -8.12
N ILE A 244 -24.57 22.62 -6.90
CA ILE A 244 -25.20 23.14 -5.67
C ILE A 244 -24.14 23.90 -4.88
N LEU A 245 -24.45 25.11 -4.42
CA LEU A 245 -23.49 25.97 -3.71
C LEU A 245 -23.21 25.47 -2.29
N PHE A 246 -21.93 25.33 -1.92
CA PHE A 246 -21.42 24.96 -0.58
C PHE A 246 -20.47 26.04 -0.02
N PRO A 247 -20.98 27.18 0.47
CA PRO A 247 -20.11 28.31 0.82
C PRO A 247 -19.46 28.16 2.20
N GLY A 248 -20.11 27.47 3.14
CA GLY A 248 -19.78 27.52 4.57
C GLY A 248 -18.37 27.02 4.91
N PHE A 249 -17.88 25.96 4.26
CA PHE A 249 -16.53 25.47 4.56
C PHE A 249 -15.46 26.46 4.10
N HIS A 250 -15.57 27.00 2.89
CA HIS A 250 -14.62 28.00 2.41
C HIS A 250 -14.75 29.33 3.17
N GLU A 251 -15.95 29.71 3.60
CA GLU A 251 -16.17 30.87 4.46
C GLU A 251 -15.41 30.72 5.78
N SER A 252 -15.41 29.52 6.37
CA SER A 252 -14.59 29.22 7.55
C SER A 252 -13.09 29.39 7.28
N ILE A 253 -12.58 28.93 6.12
CA ILE A 253 -11.16 29.09 5.76
C ILE A 253 -10.82 30.56 5.53
N SER A 254 -11.62 31.29 4.76
CA SER A 254 -11.43 32.73 4.53
C SER A 254 -11.34 33.51 5.85
N ASN A 255 -12.15 33.11 6.84
CA ASN A 255 -12.15 33.71 8.17
C ASN A 255 -10.93 33.35 9.03
N THR A 256 -10.01 32.50 8.55
CA THR A 256 -8.72 32.24 9.18
C THR A 256 -7.54 32.85 8.40
N LEU A 257 -7.72 33.43 7.22
CA LEU A 257 -6.59 33.98 6.46
C LEU A 257 -6.18 35.36 6.98
N ALA A 258 -4.91 35.51 7.36
CA ALA A 258 -4.35 36.78 7.83
C ALA A 258 -3.63 37.52 6.70
N THR A 259 -4.01 38.78 6.47
CA THR A 259 -3.52 39.59 5.34
C THR A 259 -3.10 40.98 5.78
N GLN A 260 -2.11 41.56 5.07
CA GLN A 260 -1.83 43.00 5.14
C GLN A 260 -2.65 43.77 4.11
N GLY A 261 -2.76 43.23 2.89
CA GLY A 261 -3.64 43.73 1.85
C GLY A 261 -5.07 43.21 1.99
N LYS A 262 -5.76 43.12 0.87
CA LYS A 262 -7.10 42.56 0.76
C LYS A 262 -7.09 41.04 0.57
N LEU A 263 -8.25 40.44 0.78
CA LEU A 263 -8.54 39.04 0.58
C LEU A 263 -9.65 38.92 -0.47
N GLU A 264 -9.48 38.09 -1.49
CA GLU A 264 -10.53 37.78 -2.46
C GLU A 264 -11.79 37.21 -1.75
N ASP A 265 -12.96 37.76 -2.07
CA ASP A 265 -14.24 37.33 -1.51
C ASP A 265 -14.95 36.31 -2.41
N ILE A 266 -14.32 35.14 -2.51
CA ILE A 266 -14.80 34.03 -3.36
C ILE A 266 -16.16 33.48 -2.91
N THR A 267 -16.50 33.58 -1.62
CA THR A 267 -17.81 33.15 -1.09
C THR A 267 -18.96 34.02 -1.58
N SER A 268 -18.73 35.32 -1.75
CA SER A 268 -19.71 36.21 -2.37
C SER A 268 -19.81 35.95 -3.88
N HIS A 269 -18.68 35.67 -4.54
CA HIS A 269 -18.68 35.23 -5.94
C HIS A 269 -19.48 33.95 -6.15
N GLY A 270 -19.32 32.95 -5.29
CA GLY A 270 -20.13 31.71 -5.33
C GLY A 270 -21.63 31.97 -5.30
N ARG A 271 -22.09 33.02 -4.62
CA ARG A 271 -23.52 33.36 -4.57
C ARG A 271 -24.02 34.00 -5.87
N GLU A 272 -23.18 34.82 -6.51
CA GLU A 272 -23.51 35.62 -7.70
C GLU A 272 -23.27 34.85 -9.02
N HIS A 273 -22.18 34.09 -9.09
CA HIS A 273 -21.70 33.37 -10.27
C HIS A 273 -21.91 31.86 -10.07
N GLN A 274 -23.15 31.39 -10.17
CA GLN A 274 -23.47 29.97 -9.94
C GLN A 274 -23.22 29.07 -11.15
N LEU A 275 -23.07 29.63 -12.36
CA LEU A 275 -22.69 28.90 -13.55
C LEU A 275 -21.17 28.88 -13.68
N TYR A 276 -20.64 27.84 -14.33
CA TYR A 276 -19.24 27.77 -14.68
C TYR A 276 -18.92 28.82 -15.77
N ASP A 277 -18.14 29.83 -15.42
CA ASP A 277 -17.75 30.97 -16.27
C ASP A 277 -16.23 31.24 -16.17
N ALA A 278 -15.77 32.32 -16.80
CA ALA A 278 -14.34 32.68 -16.83
C ALA A 278 -13.73 32.91 -15.43
N TYR A 279 -14.52 33.34 -14.44
CA TYR A 279 -14.04 33.48 -13.06
C TYR A 279 -13.69 32.11 -12.47
N TRP A 280 -14.58 31.13 -12.65
CA TRP A 280 -14.35 29.77 -12.18
C TRP A 280 -13.30 29.03 -12.99
N GLU A 281 -13.17 29.33 -14.28
CA GLU A 281 -12.14 28.77 -15.14
C GLU A 281 -10.72 29.14 -14.67
N ASP A 282 -10.50 30.36 -14.16
CA ASP A 282 -9.24 30.73 -13.49
C ASP A 282 -8.93 29.84 -12.28
N LYS A 283 -9.97 29.33 -11.62
CA LYS A 283 -9.87 28.46 -10.43
C LYS A 283 -9.79 26.99 -10.80
N ILE A 284 -9.40 26.63 -12.02
CA ILE A 284 -9.14 25.25 -12.45
C ILE A 284 -7.65 25.04 -12.67
N ALA A 285 -7.09 24.01 -12.06
CA ALA A 285 -5.72 23.58 -12.31
C ALA A 285 -5.71 22.62 -13.51
N HIS A 286 -4.58 22.53 -14.19
CA HIS A 286 -4.45 21.79 -15.45
C HIS A 286 -3.40 20.66 -15.39
N PRO A 287 -3.60 19.62 -14.55
CA PRO A 287 -2.62 18.55 -14.33
C PRO A 287 -2.16 17.82 -15.60
N GLU A 288 -2.96 17.84 -16.67
CA GLU A 288 -2.60 17.30 -17.99
C GLU A 288 -1.38 17.99 -18.63
N ARG A 289 -0.97 19.14 -18.09
CA ARG A 289 0.24 19.87 -18.49
C ARG A 289 1.46 19.45 -17.69
N ILE A 290 1.33 18.78 -16.55
CA ILE A 290 2.48 18.40 -15.72
C ILE A 290 3.43 17.49 -16.49
N ASN A 291 4.73 17.71 -16.32
CA ASN A 291 5.80 16.97 -17.01
C ASN A 291 6.88 16.44 -16.04
N VAL A 292 6.66 16.53 -14.73
CA VAL A 292 7.55 16.04 -13.68
C VAL A 292 6.91 14.88 -12.92
N PRO A 293 7.68 13.95 -12.34
CA PRO A 293 7.15 12.85 -11.54
C PRO A 293 6.20 13.30 -10.43
N VAL A 294 5.11 12.55 -10.23
CA VAL A 294 4.06 12.86 -9.24
C VAL A 294 3.87 11.69 -8.29
N TYR A 295 3.90 11.95 -6.99
CA TYR A 295 3.47 11.00 -5.97
C TYR A 295 2.31 11.58 -5.15
N ALA A 296 1.09 11.24 -5.54
CA ALA A 296 -0.12 11.74 -4.88
C ALA A 296 -0.56 10.82 -3.73
N ALA A 297 -1.08 11.41 -2.66
CA ALA A 297 -1.82 10.69 -1.63
C ALA A 297 -3.28 11.15 -1.62
N ALA A 298 -4.18 10.19 -1.52
CA ALA A 298 -5.61 10.37 -1.30
C ALA A 298 -6.03 9.55 -0.08
N SER A 299 -7.26 9.74 0.38
CA SER A 299 -7.88 8.84 1.34
C SER A 299 -9.29 8.48 0.88
N TRP A 300 -9.86 7.41 1.43
CA TRP A 300 -11.31 7.18 1.29
C TRP A 300 -12.13 8.07 2.20
N THR A 301 -11.47 8.61 3.21
CA THR A 301 -12.10 9.10 4.43
C THR A 301 -12.19 10.62 4.48
N ASN A 302 -11.55 11.32 3.55
CA ASN A 302 -11.58 12.78 3.46
C ASN A 302 -12.80 13.24 2.66
N PRO A 303 -13.74 13.97 3.27
CA PRO A 303 -14.95 14.37 2.58
C PRO A 303 -14.77 15.63 1.71
N VAL A 304 -13.60 16.27 1.73
CA VAL A 304 -13.32 17.52 0.99
C VAL A 304 -12.51 17.24 -0.26
N HIS A 305 -11.41 16.50 -0.13
CA HIS A 305 -10.39 16.42 -1.19
C HIS A 305 -10.52 15.18 -2.08
N THR A 306 -11.10 14.09 -1.57
CA THR A 306 -11.04 12.76 -2.19
C THR A 306 -11.39 12.78 -3.68
N PRO A 307 -12.60 13.20 -4.13
CA PRO A 307 -12.95 13.12 -5.54
C PRO A 307 -11.98 13.90 -6.45
N GLY A 308 -11.61 15.10 -6.03
CA GLY A 308 -10.74 15.98 -6.80
C GLY A 308 -9.27 15.55 -6.81
N THR A 309 -8.78 14.85 -5.79
CA THR A 309 -7.40 14.28 -5.82
C THR A 309 -7.30 13.15 -6.83
N PHE A 310 -8.30 12.27 -6.89
CA PHE A 310 -8.34 11.22 -7.91
C PHE A 310 -8.43 11.82 -9.32
N GLU A 311 -9.31 12.82 -9.53
CA GLU A 311 -9.41 13.48 -10.83
C GLU A 311 -8.10 14.17 -11.25
N ALA A 312 -7.44 14.87 -10.32
CA ALA A 312 -6.17 15.53 -10.62
C ALA A 312 -5.07 14.52 -10.98
N TRP A 313 -4.96 13.40 -10.24
CA TRP A 313 -3.97 12.36 -10.53
C TRP A 313 -4.26 11.62 -11.85
N GLU A 314 -5.52 11.32 -12.14
CA GLU A 314 -5.93 10.71 -13.40
C GLU A 314 -5.60 11.60 -14.60
N ALA A 315 -5.76 12.92 -14.47
CA ALA A 315 -5.47 13.89 -15.52
C ALA A 315 -3.98 14.05 -15.85
N VAL A 316 -3.06 13.71 -14.92
CA VAL A 316 -1.62 13.71 -15.21
C VAL A 316 -1.32 12.73 -16.37
N PRO A 317 -0.56 13.12 -17.41
CA PRO A 317 -0.33 12.25 -18.57
C PRO A 317 0.36 10.94 -18.19
N ASP A 318 -0.04 9.81 -18.79
CA ASP A 318 0.57 8.50 -18.50
C ASP A 318 2.04 8.39 -18.91
N THR A 319 2.53 9.30 -19.76
CA THR A 319 3.95 9.44 -20.09
C THR A 319 4.79 9.96 -18.91
N VAL A 320 4.15 10.55 -17.91
CA VAL A 320 4.79 11.05 -16.69
C VAL A 320 4.77 9.96 -15.63
N PRO A 321 5.91 9.65 -14.97
CA PRO A 321 5.91 8.72 -13.85
C PRO A 321 5.01 9.24 -12.71
N LYS A 322 3.85 8.60 -12.52
CA LYS A 322 2.89 8.94 -11.46
C LYS A 322 2.62 7.75 -10.53
N TRP A 323 2.40 8.04 -9.24
CA TRP A 323 2.02 7.09 -8.20
C TRP A 323 0.86 7.64 -7.39
N LEU A 324 -0.03 6.75 -6.92
CA LEU A 324 -1.16 7.06 -6.05
C LEU A 324 -1.11 6.15 -4.82
N ARG A 325 -1.16 6.74 -3.62
CA ARG A 325 -1.42 6.01 -2.37
C ARG A 325 -2.78 6.44 -1.80
N VAL A 326 -3.62 5.47 -1.46
CA VAL A 326 -4.94 5.73 -0.86
C VAL A 326 -4.98 5.13 0.54
N HIS A 327 -5.15 5.95 1.57
CA HIS A 327 -5.11 5.52 2.98
C HIS A 327 -6.49 5.53 3.68
N ASN A 328 -6.54 5.00 4.91
CA ASN A 328 -7.73 4.79 5.74
C ASN A 328 -7.73 5.62 7.04
N SER A 329 -7.03 6.74 7.04
CA SER A 329 -6.82 7.59 8.22
C SER A 329 -7.08 9.04 7.85
N GLN A 330 -7.05 9.92 8.83
CA GLN A 330 -7.09 11.35 8.57
C GLN A 330 -5.79 11.82 7.87
N GLU A 331 -5.92 12.74 6.90
CA GLU A 331 -4.88 13.38 6.08
C GLU A 331 -3.62 13.86 6.83
N TRP A 332 -3.75 14.53 7.98
CA TRP A 332 -2.61 15.05 8.74
C TRP A 332 -1.87 13.95 9.50
N SER A 333 -2.62 13.03 10.11
CA SER A 333 -2.04 11.86 10.77
C SER A 333 -1.27 11.00 9.77
N ASP A 334 -1.80 10.83 8.56
CA ASP A 334 -1.12 10.10 7.50
C ASP A 334 0.16 10.81 7.06
N TYR A 335 0.09 12.13 6.78
CA TYR A 335 1.24 12.89 6.32
C TYR A 335 2.40 12.79 7.30
N TYR A 336 2.16 12.95 8.61
CA TYR A 336 3.23 12.96 9.63
C TYR A 336 3.60 11.59 10.20
N GLU A 337 3.01 10.50 9.72
CA GLU A 337 3.40 9.14 10.14
C GLU A 337 4.81 8.82 9.65
N ASP A 338 5.67 8.26 10.51
CA ASP A 338 7.09 8.05 10.23
C ASP A 338 7.31 7.14 9.01
N CYS A 339 6.50 6.10 8.83
CA CYS A 339 6.61 5.22 7.66
C CYS A 339 6.24 5.94 6.36
N ASN A 340 5.26 6.86 6.38
CA ASN A 340 4.82 7.63 5.23
C ASN A 340 5.80 8.74 4.88
N GLN A 341 6.36 9.44 5.88
CA GLN A 341 7.46 10.40 5.68
C GLN A 341 8.70 9.71 5.08
N LYS A 342 9.05 8.50 5.53
CA LYS A 342 10.15 7.71 4.95
C LYS A 342 9.85 7.24 3.53
N ASP A 343 8.60 6.91 3.22
CA ASP A 343 8.19 6.56 1.86
C ASP A 343 8.27 7.78 0.91
N LEU A 344 7.81 8.96 1.37
CA LEU A 344 7.96 10.22 0.67
C LEU A 344 9.44 10.61 0.48
N LEU A 345 10.28 10.38 1.49
CA LEU A 345 11.73 10.58 1.40
C LEU A 345 12.34 9.74 0.29
N ARG A 346 11.94 8.47 0.13
CA ARG A 346 12.44 7.61 -0.97
C ARG A 346 12.08 8.18 -2.34
N PHE A 347 10.85 8.66 -2.52
CA PHE A 347 10.44 9.35 -3.75
C PHE A 347 11.33 10.58 -4.02
N PHE A 348 11.53 11.41 -3.01
CA PHE A 348 12.33 12.62 -3.18
C PHE A 348 13.82 12.34 -3.34
N ASP A 349 14.41 11.38 -2.65
CA ASP A 349 15.82 10.99 -2.84
C ASP A 349 16.04 10.53 -4.29
N ARG A 350 15.06 9.84 -4.87
CA ARG A 350 15.13 9.38 -6.25
C ARG A 350 15.17 10.53 -7.26
N TYR A 351 14.30 11.53 -7.11
CA TYR A 351 14.11 12.57 -8.13
C TYR A 351 14.88 13.87 -7.84
N LEU A 352 15.09 14.21 -6.58
CA LEU A 352 15.81 15.42 -6.15
C LEU A 352 17.30 15.19 -5.88
N LYS A 353 17.73 13.95 -5.61
CA LYS A 353 19.15 13.60 -5.39
C LYS A 353 19.70 12.56 -6.38
N ASP A 354 18.89 12.12 -7.34
CA ASP A 354 19.25 11.09 -8.32
C ASP A 354 19.70 9.76 -7.70
N GLN A 355 19.26 9.46 -6.47
CA GLN A 355 19.63 8.22 -5.79
C GLN A 355 18.93 7.03 -6.43
N LYS A 356 19.68 5.97 -6.73
CA LYS A 356 19.11 4.69 -7.17
C LYS A 356 18.64 3.90 -5.94
N ASN A 357 17.35 4.00 -5.61
CA ASN A 357 16.74 3.40 -4.42
C ASN A 357 15.50 2.54 -4.73
N ASP A 358 15.43 2.05 -5.98
CA ASP A 358 14.37 1.20 -6.52
C ASP A 358 12.95 1.77 -6.37
N TRP A 359 12.79 3.08 -6.21
CA TRP A 359 11.47 3.72 -6.12
C TRP A 359 10.56 3.35 -7.29
N GLU A 360 11.12 3.20 -8.49
CA GLU A 360 10.36 2.83 -9.68
C GLU A 360 9.71 1.44 -9.59
N THR A 361 10.16 0.58 -8.67
CA THR A 361 9.55 -0.72 -8.38
C THR A 361 8.33 -0.63 -7.47
N THR A 362 8.11 0.52 -6.82
CA THR A 362 6.91 0.76 -5.99
C THR A 362 5.66 0.65 -6.87
N PRO A 363 4.63 -0.12 -6.46
CA PRO A 363 3.38 -0.25 -7.19
C PRO A 363 2.78 1.12 -7.52
N LYS A 364 2.29 1.29 -8.76
CA LYS A 364 1.75 2.56 -9.26
C LYS A 364 0.55 3.03 -8.46
N VAL A 365 -0.27 2.10 -7.99
CA VAL A 365 -1.36 2.36 -7.07
C VAL A 365 -1.16 1.48 -5.84
N ARG A 366 -1.32 2.08 -4.65
CA ARG A 366 -1.37 1.37 -3.37
C ARG A 366 -2.60 1.85 -2.63
N LEU A 367 -3.58 1.00 -2.37
CA LEU A 367 -4.85 1.44 -1.77
C LEU A 367 -5.22 0.66 -0.51
N SER A 368 -6.06 1.26 0.32
CA SER A 368 -6.69 0.59 1.44
C SER A 368 -8.03 -0.04 1.04
N VAL A 369 -8.49 -1.05 1.78
CA VAL A 369 -9.87 -1.54 1.74
C VAL A 369 -10.44 -1.47 3.15
N LEU A 370 -11.51 -0.71 3.29
CA LEU A 370 -12.17 -0.42 4.55
C LEU A 370 -13.08 -1.56 4.96
N HIS A 371 -12.88 -2.09 6.16
CA HIS A 371 -13.69 -3.15 6.75
C HIS A 371 -14.82 -2.60 7.62
N PHE A 372 -14.84 -1.29 7.89
CA PHE A 372 -15.93 -0.61 8.62
C PHE A 372 -16.19 -1.16 10.03
N GLY A 373 -15.14 -1.66 10.70
CA GLY A 373 -15.25 -2.08 12.10
C GLY A 373 -15.86 -3.46 12.32
N LEU A 374 -15.75 -4.36 11.32
CA LEU A 374 -15.89 -5.80 11.56
C LEU A 374 -15.03 -6.19 12.77
N VAL A 375 -15.69 -6.73 13.80
CA VAL A 375 -15.06 -6.95 15.10
C VAL A 375 -13.81 -7.82 14.90
N ASN A 376 -12.64 -7.29 15.24
CA ASN A 376 -11.32 -7.91 15.12
C ASN A 376 -10.75 -8.06 13.69
N GLN A 377 -11.32 -7.44 12.66
CA GLN A 377 -10.70 -7.36 11.34
C GLN A 377 -10.19 -5.94 11.08
N PRO A 378 -8.85 -5.76 10.93
CA PRO A 378 -8.29 -4.47 10.55
C PRO A 378 -8.55 -4.18 9.06
N ASP A 379 -8.58 -2.90 8.71
CA ASP A 379 -8.60 -2.50 7.30
C ASP A 379 -7.36 -3.06 6.58
N THR A 380 -7.53 -3.44 5.31
CA THR A 380 -6.39 -3.74 4.43
C THR A 380 -5.74 -2.41 4.07
N VAL A 381 -4.42 -2.27 4.21
CA VAL A 381 -3.69 -1.04 3.91
C VAL A 381 -2.52 -1.32 2.98
N GLY A 382 -2.34 -0.48 1.96
CA GLY A 382 -1.20 -0.57 1.05
C GLY A 382 -1.27 -1.71 0.04
N ARG A 383 -2.48 -2.21 -0.28
CA ARG A 383 -2.66 -3.24 -1.32
C ARG A 383 -2.17 -2.72 -2.66
N ALA A 384 -1.22 -3.44 -3.25
CA ALA A 384 -0.60 -3.08 -4.52
C ALA A 384 -1.58 -3.29 -5.68
N GLU A 385 -1.65 -2.31 -6.58
CA GLU A 385 -2.47 -2.32 -7.79
C GLU A 385 -1.68 -1.73 -8.96
N ALA A 386 -2.00 -2.18 -10.17
CA ALA A 386 -1.36 -1.68 -11.38
C ALA A 386 -1.92 -0.32 -11.81
N GLU A 387 -3.21 -0.08 -11.57
CA GLU A 387 -3.96 1.08 -12.08
C GLU A 387 -5.17 1.40 -11.19
N PHE A 388 -5.75 2.57 -11.40
CA PHE A 388 -7.05 2.96 -10.82
C PHE A 388 -7.84 3.75 -11.88
N PRO A 389 -9.17 3.52 -12.04
CA PRO A 389 -9.96 2.43 -11.44
C PRO A 389 -9.41 1.04 -11.74
N LEU A 390 -9.72 0.05 -10.90
CA LEU A 390 -9.16 -1.30 -11.07
C LEU A 390 -9.76 -1.94 -12.33
N ALA A 391 -8.93 -2.52 -13.22
CA ALA A 391 -9.41 -3.22 -14.42
C ALA A 391 -10.46 -4.32 -14.12
N ARG A 392 -10.33 -4.97 -12.97
CA ARG A 392 -11.23 -6.05 -12.53
C ARG A 392 -12.49 -5.58 -11.80
N THR A 393 -12.74 -4.27 -11.74
CA THR A 393 -13.98 -3.71 -11.20
C THR A 393 -15.12 -3.94 -12.20
N GLN A 394 -16.16 -4.64 -11.75
CA GLN A 394 -17.41 -4.85 -12.46
C GLN A 394 -18.49 -3.94 -11.87
N TYR A 395 -18.93 -2.98 -12.69
CA TYR A 395 -19.99 -2.06 -12.31
C TYR A 395 -21.35 -2.75 -12.36
N THR A 396 -21.86 -3.13 -11.19
CA THR A 396 -23.10 -3.88 -11.02
C THR A 396 -24.25 -2.94 -10.70
N LYS A 397 -25.36 -3.06 -11.43
CA LYS A 397 -26.58 -2.29 -11.16
C LYS A 397 -27.36 -2.93 -10.02
N LEU A 398 -27.75 -2.10 -9.06
CA LEU A 398 -28.70 -2.44 -8.00
C LEU A 398 -29.95 -1.57 -8.20
N PHE A 399 -30.99 -2.13 -8.80
CA PHE A 399 -32.22 -1.44 -9.16
C PHE A 399 -33.09 -1.18 -7.94
N LEU A 400 -33.61 0.05 -7.85
CA LEU A 400 -34.53 0.49 -6.80
C LEU A 400 -35.91 -0.13 -7.04
N GLN A 401 -36.49 -0.70 -5.98
CA GLN A 401 -37.78 -1.39 -6.02
C GLN A 401 -38.87 -0.60 -5.28
N GLY A 402 -40.14 -0.83 -5.60
CA GLY A 402 -41.27 -0.16 -4.98
C GLY A 402 -41.46 -0.43 -3.47
N ASP A 403 -40.83 -1.49 -2.95
CA ASP A 403 -40.89 -1.91 -1.55
C ASP A 403 -39.72 -1.38 -0.69
N ASN A 404 -38.94 -0.43 -1.22
CA ASN A 404 -37.74 0.14 -0.58
C ASN A 404 -36.57 -0.85 -0.45
N THR A 405 -36.48 -1.82 -1.34
CA THR A 405 -35.30 -2.69 -1.49
C THR A 405 -34.50 -2.34 -2.74
N LEU A 406 -33.29 -2.88 -2.81
CA LEU A 406 -32.46 -2.92 -4.01
C LEU A 406 -32.39 -4.36 -4.51
N SER A 407 -32.39 -4.56 -5.82
CA SER A 407 -32.29 -5.88 -6.45
C SER A 407 -31.32 -5.86 -7.62
N LEU A 408 -30.77 -7.02 -7.97
CA LEU A 408 -29.98 -7.20 -9.21
C LEU A 408 -30.86 -7.16 -10.46
N ASP A 409 -32.15 -7.48 -10.30
CA ASP A 409 -33.13 -7.47 -11.38
C ASP A 409 -34.06 -6.25 -11.25
N PRO A 410 -34.38 -5.55 -12.36
CA PRO A 410 -35.31 -4.43 -12.33
C PRO A 410 -36.74 -4.90 -12.04
N ASP A 411 -37.50 -4.09 -11.30
CA ASP A 411 -38.93 -4.34 -11.09
C ASP A 411 -39.68 -4.17 -12.42
N THR A 412 -40.54 -5.14 -12.75
CA THR A 412 -41.44 -5.01 -13.90
C THR A 412 -42.57 -4.01 -13.65
N SER A 413 -42.89 -3.74 -12.39
CA SER A 413 -43.95 -2.83 -11.98
C SER A 413 -43.42 -1.42 -11.71
N GLU A 414 -44.07 -0.40 -12.27
CA GLU A 414 -43.73 0.99 -11.96
C GLU A 414 -44.23 1.37 -10.55
N SER A 415 -43.35 1.97 -9.77
CA SER A 415 -43.66 2.55 -8.46
C SER A 415 -43.12 3.98 -8.37
N ALA A 416 -43.88 4.86 -7.72
CA ALA A 416 -43.49 6.25 -7.49
C ALA A 416 -43.47 6.54 -5.99
N LEU A 417 -42.29 6.82 -5.45
CA LEU A 417 -42.05 6.97 -4.02
C LEU A 417 -41.80 8.45 -3.68
N PRO A 418 -42.79 9.16 -3.12
CA PRO A 418 -42.65 10.57 -2.77
C PRO A 418 -41.95 10.75 -1.41
N TYR A 419 -41.12 11.79 -1.29
CA TYR A 419 -40.60 12.28 -0.03
C TYR A 419 -40.62 13.83 0.01
N ASP A 420 -40.76 14.39 1.20
CA ASP A 420 -40.66 15.84 1.41
C ASP A 420 -39.21 16.29 1.17
N SER A 421 -38.98 17.19 0.22
CA SER A 421 -37.61 17.59 -0.17
C SER A 421 -36.85 18.37 0.91
N GLN A 422 -37.53 18.94 1.90
CA GLN A 422 -36.92 19.80 2.92
C GLN A 422 -36.59 19.03 4.21
N SER A 423 -37.36 17.98 4.52
CA SER A 423 -37.26 17.25 5.79
C SER A 423 -37.28 15.72 5.65
N GLY A 424 -37.75 15.22 4.51
CA GLY A 424 -37.91 13.80 4.22
C GLY A 424 -36.69 13.16 3.54
N LYS A 425 -36.75 11.83 3.44
CA LYS A 425 -35.77 11.01 2.74
C LYS A 425 -36.40 9.70 2.28
N GLN A 426 -35.86 9.13 1.21
CA GLN A 426 -36.14 7.77 0.76
C GLN A 426 -34.95 6.86 1.03
N THR A 427 -35.17 5.67 1.58
CA THR A 427 -34.10 4.73 1.93
C THR A 427 -34.32 3.40 1.23
N PHE A 428 -33.30 2.83 0.62
CA PHE A 428 -33.33 1.50 0.01
C PHE A 428 -32.29 0.58 0.64
N LEU A 429 -32.64 -0.69 0.83
CA LEU A 429 -31.76 -1.70 1.43
C LEU A 429 -31.42 -2.82 0.46
N TYR A 430 -30.15 -3.17 0.37
CA TYR A 430 -29.65 -4.40 -0.26
C TYR A 430 -29.02 -5.30 0.80
N ARG A 431 -29.30 -6.61 0.79
CA ARG A 431 -28.64 -7.58 1.67
C ARG A 431 -27.64 -8.40 0.87
N PHE A 432 -26.41 -8.50 1.35
CA PHE A 432 -25.39 -9.30 0.68
C PHE A 432 -25.56 -10.79 0.98
N ASP A 433 -25.67 -11.62 -0.05
CA ASP A 433 -25.74 -13.08 0.13
C ASP A 433 -24.35 -13.73 0.27
N LYS A 434 -23.31 -13.02 -0.17
CA LYS A 434 -21.91 -13.41 -0.11
C LYS A 434 -21.04 -12.21 0.27
N ALA A 435 -19.91 -12.47 0.90
CA ALA A 435 -18.92 -11.43 1.13
C ALA A 435 -18.37 -10.93 -0.22
N CYS A 436 -18.14 -9.62 -0.33
CA CYS A 436 -17.58 -9.02 -1.52
C CYS A 436 -16.86 -7.71 -1.20
N GLU A 437 -15.99 -7.31 -2.11
CA GLU A 437 -15.37 -5.99 -2.10
C GLU A 437 -16.02 -5.10 -3.16
N ALA A 438 -16.23 -3.84 -2.82
CA ALA A 438 -16.54 -2.79 -3.78
C ALA A 438 -15.48 -1.69 -3.71
N THR A 439 -14.70 -1.53 -4.78
CA THR A 439 -13.61 -0.56 -4.87
C THR A 439 -13.66 0.16 -6.20
N GLY A 440 -13.89 1.48 -6.14
CA GLY A 440 -14.01 2.34 -7.31
C GLY A 440 -15.02 3.46 -7.10
N TYR A 441 -15.50 4.03 -8.19
CA TYR A 441 -16.52 5.07 -8.19
C TYR A 441 -17.93 4.50 -7.98
N PHE A 442 -18.77 5.20 -7.21
CA PHE A 442 -20.20 4.92 -7.13
C PHE A 442 -20.96 5.96 -7.96
N CYS A 443 -22.08 5.55 -8.54
CA CYS A 443 -22.95 6.47 -9.28
C CYS A 443 -24.41 6.05 -9.06
N ALA A 444 -25.28 7.00 -8.75
CA ALA A 444 -26.71 6.75 -8.64
C ALA A 444 -27.41 7.29 -9.90
N HIS A 445 -28.00 6.42 -10.70
CA HIS A 445 -28.89 6.79 -11.78
C HIS A 445 -30.32 6.85 -11.23
N LEU A 446 -30.91 8.04 -11.15
CA LEU A 446 -32.23 8.23 -10.56
C LEU A 446 -33.19 8.88 -11.55
N VAL A 447 -34.31 8.23 -11.84
CA VAL A 447 -35.44 8.83 -12.54
C VAL A 447 -36.32 9.53 -11.52
N MET A 448 -36.33 10.86 -11.56
CA MET A 448 -36.98 11.68 -10.55
C MET A 448 -37.91 12.74 -11.14
N SER A 449 -38.88 13.21 -10.35
CA SER A 449 -39.74 14.34 -10.71
C SER A 449 -40.08 15.18 -9.47
N CYS A 450 -40.32 16.48 -9.66
CA CYS A 450 -40.82 17.37 -8.61
C CYS A 450 -42.15 18.02 -9.04
N PRO A 451 -43.31 17.55 -8.53
CA PRO A 451 -44.62 18.06 -8.96
C PRO A 451 -44.87 19.53 -8.59
N GLY A 452 -44.27 20.00 -7.49
CA GLY A 452 -44.51 21.35 -6.95
C GLY A 452 -43.57 22.44 -7.46
N HIS A 453 -42.43 22.06 -8.05
CA HIS A 453 -41.31 22.97 -8.34
C HIS A 453 -40.73 22.72 -9.75
N THR A 454 -39.79 23.56 -10.17
CA THR A 454 -39.15 23.49 -11.51
C THR A 454 -37.68 23.10 -11.44
N ASP A 455 -37.18 22.75 -10.26
CA ASP A 455 -35.83 22.25 -10.04
C ASP A 455 -35.83 21.29 -8.83
N MET A 456 -34.75 20.53 -8.67
CA MET A 456 -34.55 19.63 -7.53
C MET A 456 -33.07 19.48 -7.21
N ASP A 457 -32.67 19.70 -5.97
CA ASP A 457 -31.36 19.36 -5.45
C ASP A 457 -31.45 17.97 -4.80
N VAL A 458 -30.70 17.01 -5.32
CA VAL A 458 -30.77 15.62 -4.87
C VAL A 458 -29.42 15.21 -4.29
N PHE A 459 -29.46 14.65 -3.09
CA PHE A 459 -28.30 14.16 -2.36
C PHE A 459 -28.44 12.66 -2.14
N VAL A 460 -27.36 11.93 -2.37
CA VAL A 460 -27.28 10.48 -2.20
C VAL A 460 -26.14 10.10 -1.28
N GLN A 461 -26.39 9.09 -0.44
CA GLN A 461 -25.40 8.53 0.47
C GLN A 461 -25.53 7.01 0.49
N VAL A 462 -24.40 6.32 0.37
CA VAL A 462 -24.29 4.89 0.63
C VAL A 462 -23.68 4.69 2.02
N GLU A 463 -24.31 3.84 2.81
CA GLU A 463 -23.83 3.46 4.15
C GLU A 463 -23.81 1.95 4.30
N LYS A 464 -22.85 1.45 5.07
CA LYS A 464 -22.79 0.05 5.48
C LYS A 464 -23.53 -0.16 6.79
N LEU A 465 -24.41 -1.16 6.82
CA LEU A 465 -25.04 -1.66 8.03
C LEU A 465 -24.60 -3.12 8.28
N SER A 466 -24.48 -3.51 9.54
CA SER A 466 -24.21 -4.91 9.89
C SER A 466 -25.38 -5.83 9.56
N ALA A 467 -25.19 -7.15 9.74
CA ALA A 467 -26.28 -8.13 9.65
C ALA A 467 -27.48 -7.85 10.58
N LEU A 468 -27.26 -7.13 11.70
CA LEU A 468 -28.31 -6.67 12.61
C LEU A 468 -28.86 -5.27 12.25
N LYS A 469 -28.50 -4.75 11.08
CA LYS A 469 -28.87 -3.41 10.57
C LYS A 469 -28.35 -2.24 11.42
N HIS A 470 -27.28 -2.43 12.19
CA HIS A 470 -26.63 -1.33 12.90
C HIS A 470 -25.66 -0.58 11.96
N PRO A 471 -25.71 0.77 11.90
CA PRO A 471 -24.78 1.57 11.10
C PRO A 471 -23.32 1.28 11.46
N GLN A 472 -22.47 1.22 10.43
CA GLN A 472 -21.03 1.01 10.57
C GLN A 472 -20.27 2.25 10.08
N ALA A 473 -19.12 2.52 10.71
CA ALA A 473 -18.24 3.62 10.32
C ALA A 473 -16.77 3.28 10.64
N VAL A 474 -15.85 3.77 9.80
CA VAL A 474 -14.41 3.70 10.03
C VAL A 474 -13.97 4.88 10.86
N GLN A 475 -13.25 4.63 11.97
CA GLN A 475 -12.66 5.70 12.77
C GLN A 475 -11.39 6.23 12.09
N THR A 476 -11.40 7.50 11.71
CA THR A 476 -10.36 8.17 10.91
C THR A 476 -9.33 8.87 11.80
N ILE A 477 -9.77 9.50 12.89
CA ILE A 477 -8.91 10.07 13.93
C ILE A 477 -8.74 9.04 15.05
N LYS A 478 -7.52 8.49 15.16
CA LYS A 478 -7.18 7.39 16.08
C LYS A 478 -6.32 7.94 17.24
N PRO A 479 -6.91 8.36 18.38
CA PRO A 479 -6.11 8.83 19.53
C PRO A 479 -5.20 7.71 20.04
N GLN A 480 -3.99 8.00 20.51
CA GLN A 480 -2.99 6.98 20.90
C GLN A 480 -3.50 5.92 21.90
N ASN A 481 -4.41 6.30 22.79
CA ASN A 481 -4.94 5.39 23.80
C ASN A 481 -6.00 4.45 23.19
N VAL A 482 -5.65 3.17 23.03
CA VAL A 482 -6.52 2.13 22.46
C VAL A 482 -7.84 1.95 23.22
N VAL A 483 -7.85 2.16 24.55
CA VAL A 483 -9.08 2.10 25.35
C VAL A 483 -10.00 3.26 24.99
N LEU A 484 -9.45 4.46 24.82
CA LEU A 484 -10.18 5.64 24.39
C LEU A 484 -10.69 5.51 22.94
N GLN A 485 -9.88 4.93 22.03
CA GLN A 485 -10.33 4.62 20.67
C GLN A 485 -11.57 3.71 20.71
N ARG A 486 -11.51 2.60 21.46
CA ARG A 486 -12.63 1.65 21.61
C ARG A 486 -13.86 2.31 22.23
N LEU A 487 -13.67 3.17 23.23
CA LEU A 487 -14.77 3.91 23.85
C LEU A 487 -15.44 4.89 22.88
N LEU A 488 -14.65 5.67 22.13
CA LEU A 488 -15.18 6.60 21.12
C LEU A 488 -15.94 5.86 20.01
N LYS A 489 -15.39 4.75 19.53
CA LYS A 489 -16.07 3.90 18.55
C LYS A 489 -17.37 3.33 19.13
N PHE A 490 -17.36 2.82 20.36
CA PHE A 490 -18.57 2.35 21.03
C PHE A 490 -19.63 3.46 21.15
N MET A 491 -19.25 4.65 21.60
CA MET A 491 -20.19 5.78 21.72
C MET A 491 -20.75 6.23 20.36
N HIS A 492 -19.96 6.15 19.29
CA HIS A 492 -20.42 6.41 17.93
C HIS A 492 -21.41 5.35 17.45
N ASP A 493 -21.05 4.07 17.56
CA ASP A 493 -21.86 2.93 17.09
C ASP A 493 -23.23 2.87 17.81
N TRP A 494 -23.30 3.37 19.05
CA TRP A 494 -24.54 3.47 19.83
C TRP A 494 -25.26 4.82 19.71
N ASN A 495 -24.81 5.70 18.82
CA ASN A 495 -25.40 7.03 18.57
C ASN A 495 -25.49 7.92 19.83
N ILE A 496 -24.59 7.69 20.80
CA ILE A 496 -24.49 8.46 22.07
C ILE A 496 -23.83 9.82 21.81
N LEU A 497 -23.00 9.91 20.77
CA LEU A 497 -22.47 11.18 20.24
C LEU A 497 -23.39 11.64 19.08
N PRO A 498 -24.34 12.57 19.31
CA PRO A 498 -25.28 12.98 18.28
C PRO A 498 -24.56 13.80 17.20
N GLY A 499 -24.74 13.40 15.94
CA GLY A 499 -24.56 14.24 14.74
C GLY A 499 -23.14 14.80 14.46
N GLY A 500 -22.56 14.45 13.32
CA GLY A 500 -21.47 15.26 12.73
C GLY A 500 -20.05 14.93 13.16
N ALA A 501 -19.71 13.65 13.28
CA ALA A 501 -18.32 13.25 13.46
C ALA A 501 -17.58 13.06 12.11
N GLY A 502 -17.82 13.91 11.11
CA GLY A 502 -17.33 13.71 9.74
C GLY A 502 -15.81 13.79 9.55
N MET A 503 -15.07 14.27 10.57
CA MET A 503 -13.59 14.24 10.59
C MET A 503 -13.06 12.98 11.25
N ALA A 504 -13.84 12.40 12.16
CA ALA A 504 -13.44 11.32 13.05
C ALA A 504 -14.02 9.96 12.63
N PHE A 505 -15.06 9.95 11.80
CA PHE A 505 -15.71 8.75 11.28
C PHE A 505 -16.13 8.92 9.82
N HIS A 506 -15.74 7.94 9.00
CA HIS A 506 -16.17 7.80 7.62
C HIS A 506 -17.31 6.78 7.49
N ARG A 507 -18.38 7.14 6.77
CA ARG A 507 -19.62 6.34 6.66
C ARG A 507 -19.83 5.68 5.30
N GLY A 508 -19.07 6.07 4.29
CA GLY A 508 -19.22 5.60 2.92
C GLY A 508 -19.35 6.76 1.93
N PRO A 509 -19.51 6.46 0.64
CA PRO A 509 -19.48 7.45 -0.42
C PRO A 509 -20.77 8.25 -0.50
N SER A 510 -20.65 9.51 -0.94
CA SER A 510 -21.76 10.45 -1.09
C SER A 510 -21.65 11.26 -2.37
N GLY A 511 -22.76 11.83 -2.83
CA GLY A 511 -22.83 12.63 -4.04
C GLY A 511 -24.08 13.50 -4.08
N CYS A 512 -24.09 14.47 -5.00
CA CYS A 512 -25.24 15.34 -5.22
C CYS A 512 -25.29 15.86 -6.66
N LEU A 513 -26.50 16.22 -7.10
CA LEU A 513 -26.74 16.86 -8.38
C LEU A 513 -27.99 17.74 -8.31
N ARG A 514 -27.91 18.93 -8.90
CA ARG A 514 -29.07 19.78 -9.17
C ARG A 514 -29.68 19.41 -10.52
N GLY A 515 -30.98 19.08 -10.52
CA GLY A 515 -31.69 18.50 -11.66
C GLY A 515 -31.67 19.34 -12.92
N SER A 516 -31.62 20.67 -12.79
CA SER A 516 -31.49 21.57 -13.93
C SER A 516 -30.15 21.49 -14.68
N PHE A 517 -29.14 20.83 -14.12
CA PHE A 517 -27.87 20.54 -14.80
C PHE A 517 -27.78 19.14 -15.39
N ALA A 518 -28.80 18.29 -15.19
CA ALA A 518 -28.76 16.89 -15.60
C ALA A 518 -28.60 16.69 -17.12
N LEU A 519 -28.99 17.67 -17.93
CA LEU A 519 -28.81 17.64 -19.39
C LEU A 519 -27.48 18.24 -19.86
N GLY A 520 -26.72 18.90 -18.99
CA GLY A 520 -25.42 19.52 -19.28
C GLY A 520 -24.25 18.53 -19.21
N ARG A 521 -24.49 17.27 -19.58
CA ARG A 521 -23.49 16.19 -19.50
C ARG A 521 -22.54 16.27 -20.71
N ASP A 522 -21.24 16.20 -20.45
CA ASP A 522 -20.23 16.09 -21.50
C ASP A 522 -20.07 14.61 -21.89
N GLU A 523 -20.63 14.22 -23.02
CA GLU A 523 -20.60 12.82 -23.49
C GLU A 523 -19.18 12.31 -23.82
N GLN A 524 -18.21 13.18 -24.11
CA GLN A 524 -16.84 12.75 -24.41
C GLN A 524 -16.05 12.46 -23.14
N ARG A 525 -16.28 13.24 -22.07
CA ARG A 525 -15.60 13.09 -20.78
C ARG A 525 -16.30 12.15 -19.82
N SER A 526 -17.61 11.97 -19.98
CA SER A 526 -18.43 11.15 -19.07
C SER A 526 -18.17 9.66 -19.24
N LYS A 527 -18.16 8.97 -18.10
CA LYS A 527 -18.28 7.51 -18.04
C LYS A 527 -19.55 7.17 -17.27
N ALA A 528 -20.12 5.98 -17.50
CA ALA A 528 -21.34 5.54 -16.81
C ALA A 528 -21.22 5.63 -15.26
N TYR A 529 -20.03 5.38 -14.72
CA TYR A 529 -19.75 5.44 -13.29
C TYR A 529 -19.14 6.77 -12.80
N LYS A 530 -18.84 7.70 -13.70
CA LYS A 530 -18.22 8.99 -13.43
C LYS A 530 -18.70 10.01 -14.48
N PRO A 531 -19.98 10.43 -14.40
CA PRO A 531 -20.50 11.46 -15.29
C PRO A 531 -19.78 12.79 -15.09
N HIS A 532 -19.56 13.53 -16.16
CA HIS A 532 -18.93 14.85 -16.16
C HIS A 532 -19.93 15.90 -16.66
N TYR A 533 -20.18 16.93 -15.85
CA TYR A 533 -21.13 17.99 -16.17
C TYR A 533 -20.40 19.33 -16.42
N THR A 534 -20.87 20.07 -17.41
CA THR A 534 -20.25 21.36 -17.81
C THR A 534 -20.64 22.50 -16.87
N PHE A 535 -21.87 22.47 -16.33
CA PHE A 535 -22.46 23.52 -15.49
C PHE A 535 -22.49 24.93 -16.12
N THR A 536 -22.48 24.98 -17.46
CA THR A 536 -22.47 26.24 -18.23
C THR A 536 -23.88 26.80 -18.47
N GLU A 537 -24.90 25.97 -18.38
CA GLU A 537 -26.30 26.36 -18.60
C GLU A 537 -27.21 25.64 -17.60
N LYS A 538 -28.26 26.35 -17.16
CA LYS A 538 -29.30 25.83 -16.29
C LYS A 538 -30.58 25.59 -17.09
N ILE A 539 -30.98 24.32 -17.25
CA ILE A 539 -32.20 23.93 -17.97
C ILE A 539 -33.26 23.48 -16.96
N SER A 540 -34.17 24.38 -16.62
CA SER A 540 -35.25 24.11 -15.66
C SER A 540 -36.17 22.97 -16.10
N LEU A 541 -36.69 22.22 -15.13
CA LEU A 541 -37.69 21.17 -15.35
C LEU A 541 -39.09 21.76 -15.42
N LYS A 542 -39.99 21.13 -16.17
CA LYS A 542 -41.43 21.35 -16.01
C LYS A 542 -41.91 20.64 -14.74
N LYS A 543 -42.92 21.22 -14.08
CA LYS A 543 -43.53 20.61 -12.89
C LYS A 543 -44.00 19.19 -13.20
N GLY A 544 -43.52 18.21 -12.41
CA GLY A 544 -43.84 16.79 -12.59
C GLY A 544 -43.15 16.11 -13.76
N GLU A 545 -42.25 16.78 -14.50
CA GLU A 545 -41.43 16.15 -15.53
C GLU A 545 -40.52 15.09 -14.92
N ARG A 546 -40.50 13.88 -15.51
CA ARG A 546 -39.50 12.85 -15.21
C ARG A 546 -38.16 13.25 -15.83
N ARG A 547 -37.10 13.26 -15.03
CA ARG A 547 -35.72 13.53 -15.44
C ARG A 547 -34.81 12.46 -14.86
N ALA A 548 -33.96 11.90 -15.71
CA ALA A 548 -32.86 11.04 -15.28
C ALA A 548 -31.72 11.90 -14.71
N LEU A 549 -31.21 11.51 -13.55
CA LEU A 549 -30.11 12.15 -12.83
C LEU A 549 -28.99 11.13 -12.65
N ASP A 550 -27.87 11.29 -13.36
CA ASP A 550 -26.66 10.51 -13.10
C ASP A 550 -25.84 11.23 -12.03
N ILE A 551 -25.98 10.83 -10.77
CA ILE A 551 -25.35 11.50 -9.63
C ILE A 551 -23.99 10.85 -9.33
N PRO A 552 -22.86 11.51 -9.63
CA PRO A 552 -21.54 10.99 -9.30
C PRO A 552 -21.34 11.01 -7.78
N MET A 553 -20.74 9.96 -7.24
CA MET A 553 -20.39 9.86 -5.83
C MET A 553 -18.89 9.75 -5.65
N SER A 554 -18.39 10.07 -4.45
CA SER A 554 -16.97 9.89 -4.12
C SER A 554 -16.53 8.43 -4.32
N PRO A 555 -15.29 8.18 -4.79
CA PRO A 555 -14.76 6.83 -4.82
C PRO A 555 -14.55 6.30 -3.40
N ASP A 556 -14.69 4.99 -3.23
CA ASP A 556 -14.47 4.31 -1.95
C ASP A 556 -13.94 2.88 -2.19
N GLY A 557 -13.31 2.29 -1.18
CA GLY A 557 -12.87 0.90 -1.15
C GLY A 557 -13.45 0.22 0.08
N MET A 558 -14.54 -0.51 -0.09
CA MET A 558 -15.34 -1.07 1.00
C MET A 558 -15.43 -2.59 0.92
N PHE A 559 -15.19 -3.26 2.05
CA PHE A 559 -15.47 -4.69 2.20
C PHE A 559 -16.85 -4.92 2.82
N TRP A 560 -17.58 -5.91 2.32
CA TRP A 560 -18.93 -6.29 2.74
C TRP A 560 -18.92 -7.76 3.16
N GLU A 561 -19.42 -8.06 4.36
CA GLU A 561 -19.58 -9.45 4.80
C GLU A 561 -20.89 -10.04 4.30
N LYS A 562 -20.97 -11.36 4.37
CA LYS A 562 -22.26 -12.05 4.19
C LYS A 562 -23.28 -11.51 5.20
N ALA A 563 -24.48 -11.26 4.71
CA ALA A 563 -25.64 -10.72 5.43
C ALA A 563 -25.51 -9.27 5.90
N ASP A 564 -24.40 -8.56 5.63
CA ASP A 564 -24.38 -7.10 5.76
C ASP A 564 -25.45 -6.49 4.86
N HIS A 565 -25.84 -5.25 5.18
CA HIS A 565 -26.77 -4.48 4.35
C HIS A 565 -26.12 -3.22 3.83
N LEU A 566 -26.30 -2.94 2.55
CA LEU A 566 -26.09 -1.61 1.98
C LEU A 566 -27.36 -0.79 2.19
N ARG A 567 -27.20 0.45 2.64
CA ARG A 567 -28.27 1.44 2.73
C ARG A 567 -27.97 2.58 1.76
N LEU A 568 -28.83 2.74 0.76
CA LEU A 568 -28.86 3.93 -0.10
C LEU A 568 -29.89 4.91 0.45
N THR A 569 -29.48 6.14 0.76
CA THR A 569 -30.39 7.22 1.18
C THR A 569 -30.43 8.30 0.11
N ILE A 570 -31.64 8.70 -0.29
CA ILE A 570 -31.94 9.80 -1.21
C ILE A 570 -32.68 10.88 -0.44
N GLN A 571 -32.23 12.13 -0.50
CA GLN A 571 -32.81 13.23 0.26
C GLN A 571 -32.59 14.58 -0.44
N GLY A 572 -33.27 15.63 0.04
CA GLY A 572 -33.20 16.97 -0.54
C GLY A 572 -32.30 17.96 0.24
N SER A 573 -31.48 17.48 1.17
CA SER A 573 -30.45 18.27 1.83
C SER A 573 -29.17 17.46 2.01
N ALA A 574 -28.01 18.11 2.10
CA ALA A 574 -26.74 17.41 2.27
C ALA A 574 -26.64 16.80 3.68
N VAL A 575 -26.11 15.58 3.79
CA VAL A 575 -25.53 15.10 5.05
C VAL A 575 -24.16 15.76 5.19
N VAL A 576 -24.10 16.88 5.90
CA VAL A 576 -22.85 17.65 6.02
C VAL A 576 -21.94 16.98 7.06
N PRO A 577 -20.74 16.50 6.67
CA PRO A 577 -19.80 15.88 7.60
C PRO A 577 -19.24 16.89 8.63
N PHE A 578 -19.21 18.17 8.25
CA PHE A 578 -18.71 19.31 9.06
C PHE A 578 -19.77 20.41 9.21
N ALA A 579 -20.82 20.16 9.99
CA ALA A 579 -21.76 21.25 10.29
C ALA A 579 -21.08 22.29 11.18
N LEU A 580 -20.72 23.44 10.61
CA LEU A 580 -20.12 24.55 11.35
C LEU A 580 -21.22 25.48 11.89
N PRO A 581 -21.31 25.70 13.21
CA PRO A 581 -22.35 26.54 13.80
C PRO A 581 -22.35 27.96 13.21
N GLY A 582 -23.52 28.41 12.76
CA GLY A 582 -23.71 29.77 12.24
C GLY A 582 -23.27 29.99 10.80
N LEU A 583 -22.80 28.95 10.08
CA LEU A 583 -22.45 29.03 8.67
C LEU A 583 -23.46 28.27 7.78
N GLU A 584 -23.78 28.84 6.63
CA GLU A 584 -24.57 28.20 5.60
C GLU A 584 -23.73 27.11 4.91
N MET A 585 -23.98 25.84 5.23
CA MET A 585 -23.15 24.76 4.69
C MET A 585 -23.44 24.46 3.22
N HIS A 586 -24.70 24.57 2.79
CA HIS A 586 -25.13 24.44 1.41
C HIS A 586 -26.41 25.23 1.17
N SER A 587 -26.63 25.65 -0.08
CA SER A 587 -27.78 26.47 -0.48
C SER A 587 -28.69 25.68 -1.44
N THR A 588 -29.94 25.46 -1.01
CA THR A 588 -30.95 24.75 -1.81
C THR A 588 -32.23 25.56 -1.96
N ASP A 589 -32.86 25.44 -3.14
CA ASP A 589 -34.21 25.97 -3.40
C ASP A 589 -35.29 24.86 -3.41
N ASN A 590 -35.00 23.72 -2.78
CA ASN A 590 -35.93 22.58 -2.70
C ASN A 590 -37.26 22.95 -2.05
N LYS A 591 -38.36 22.56 -2.71
CA LYS A 591 -39.74 22.86 -2.29
C LYS A 591 -40.69 21.71 -2.62
N GLY A 592 -41.52 21.35 -1.65
CA GLY A 592 -42.56 20.33 -1.83
C GLY A 592 -42.00 18.93 -2.01
N LEU A 593 -42.69 18.10 -2.77
CA LEU A 593 -42.36 16.69 -2.94
C LEU A 593 -41.32 16.46 -4.04
N HIS A 594 -40.30 15.67 -3.73
CA HIS A 594 -39.53 14.93 -4.72
C HIS A 594 -40.10 13.52 -4.83
N VAL A 595 -40.09 12.96 -6.04
CA VAL A 595 -40.63 11.62 -6.31
C VAL A 595 -39.56 10.80 -7.01
N VAL A 596 -39.20 9.66 -6.44
CA VAL A 596 -38.30 8.66 -7.04
C VAL A 596 -39.15 7.64 -7.80
N HIS A 597 -38.90 7.46 -9.09
CA HIS A 597 -39.57 6.46 -9.92
C HIS A 597 -38.75 5.17 -9.96
N CYS A 598 -39.38 4.03 -9.72
CA CYS A 598 -38.77 2.70 -9.63
C CYS A 598 -39.47 1.76 -10.62
N GLY A 599 -38.73 0.80 -11.19
CA GLY A 599 -39.26 -0.20 -12.13
C GLY A 599 -39.69 0.33 -13.51
N GLY A 600 -40.31 -0.54 -14.32
CA GLY A 600 -41.01 -0.20 -15.58
C GLY A 600 -40.15 -0.06 -16.84
N ASP A 601 -39.01 0.62 -16.75
CA ASP A 601 -38.15 1.00 -17.89
C ASP A 601 -36.94 0.07 -18.11
N GLY A 602 -36.94 -1.11 -17.51
CA GLY A 602 -35.87 -2.11 -17.66
C GLY A 602 -34.51 -1.60 -17.19
N GLU A 603 -33.52 -1.56 -18.09
CA GLU A 603 -32.13 -1.16 -17.79
C GLU A 603 -31.96 0.33 -17.46
N GLU A 604 -32.94 1.17 -17.81
CA GLU A 604 -32.97 2.62 -17.53
C GLU A 604 -33.74 2.96 -16.24
N SER A 605 -34.28 1.96 -15.54
CA SER A 605 -34.90 2.17 -14.23
C SER A 605 -33.87 2.68 -13.21
N SER A 606 -34.34 3.45 -12.21
CA SER A 606 -33.48 3.97 -11.15
C SER A 606 -32.62 2.87 -10.51
N HIS A 607 -31.31 3.06 -10.47
CA HIS A 607 -30.35 2.09 -9.94
C HIS A 607 -29.12 2.74 -9.30
N LEU A 608 -28.50 2.04 -8.37
CA LEU A 608 -27.15 2.32 -7.89
C LEU A 608 -26.15 1.49 -8.68
N LEU A 609 -25.16 2.12 -9.28
CA LEU A 609 -24.04 1.46 -9.92
C LEU A 609 -22.92 1.25 -8.90
N MET A 610 -22.68 -0.01 -8.52
CA MET A 610 -21.75 -0.42 -7.48
C MET A 610 -20.47 -1.04 -8.08
N PRO A 611 -19.25 -0.61 -7.67
CA PRO A 611 -17.99 -1.05 -8.27
C PRO A 611 -17.47 -2.37 -7.64
N ILE A 612 -18.12 -3.49 -7.91
CA ILE A 612 -17.75 -4.79 -7.31
C ILE A 612 -16.43 -5.32 -7.89
N VAL A 613 -15.49 -5.72 -7.03
CA VAL A 613 -14.22 -6.34 -7.46
C VAL A 613 -14.40 -7.85 -7.55
N ALA A 614 -14.36 -8.38 -8.76
CA ALA A 614 -14.50 -9.82 -8.99
C ALA A 614 -13.19 -10.56 -8.64
N CYS A 615 -13.19 -11.31 -7.54
CA CYS A 615 -12.06 -12.20 -7.19
C CYS A 615 -12.44 -13.67 -6.94
N ILE A 616 -13.72 -14.00 -6.76
CA ILE A 616 -14.20 -15.40 -6.55
C ILE A 616 -15.25 -15.80 -7.60
N VAL A 617 -15.87 -14.83 -8.26
CA VAL A 617 -17.04 -15.06 -9.11
C VAL A 617 -16.68 -15.69 -10.45
N ASP A 618 -15.45 -15.49 -10.94
CA ASP A 618 -15.03 -15.97 -12.26
C ASP A 618 -14.54 -17.43 -12.28
N ALA A 619 -14.22 -18.03 -11.11
CA ALA A 619 -13.84 -19.44 -10.99
C ALA A 619 -15.08 -20.38 -10.95
N LEU A 620 -16.24 -19.86 -10.53
CA LEU A 620 -17.47 -20.65 -10.38
C LEU A 620 -18.05 -21.16 -11.71
N PRO A 621 -18.06 -20.40 -12.83
CA PRO A 621 -18.54 -20.89 -14.13
C PRO A 621 -17.67 -21.98 -14.75
N GLN A 622 -16.38 -22.07 -14.36
CA GLN A 622 -15.44 -23.07 -14.90
C GLN A 622 -15.46 -24.39 -14.12
N SER A 623 -16.07 -24.40 -12.94
CA SER A 623 -16.23 -25.61 -12.13
C SER A 623 -17.42 -26.45 -12.64
N PRO A 624 -17.27 -27.78 -12.79
CA PRO A 624 -18.41 -28.66 -13.08
C PRO A 624 -19.37 -28.82 -11.88
N CYS A 625 -19.04 -28.21 -10.73
CA CYS A 625 -19.87 -28.24 -9.54
C CYS A 625 -21.12 -27.36 -9.70
N SER A 626 -22.30 -27.95 -9.55
CA SER A 626 -23.56 -27.22 -9.58
C SER A 626 -23.72 -26.35 -8.32
N GLY A 627 -23.57 -25.03 -8.46
CA GLY A 627 -23.74 -24.05 -7.38
C GLY A 627 -22.67 -24.09 -6.29
N LEU A 628 -22.94 -23.45 -5.14
CA LEU A 628 -22.03 -23.36 -3.99
C LEU A 628 -21.93 -24.68 -3.17
N ASN A 629 -21.97 -25.84 -3.83
CA ASN A 629 -21.79 -27.12 -3.14
C ASN A 629 -20.34 -27.22 -2.65
N GLN A 630 -20.13 -26.88 -1.38
CA GLN A 630 -18.83 -26.82 -0.72
C GLN A 630 -18.04 -28.12 -0.89
N THR A 631 -18.66 -29.29 -0.69
CA THR A 631 -17.99 -30.58 -0.83
C THR A 631 -17.49 -30.83 -2.25
N CYS A 632 -18.26 -30.40 -3.25
CA CYS A 632 -17.86 -30.51 -4.66
C CYS A 632 -16.73 -29.53 -5.00
N LEU A 633 -16.89 -28.25 -4.64
CA LEU A 633 -15.91 -27.19 -4.93
C LEU A 633 -14.55 -27.48 -4.27
N CYS A 634 -14.57 -27.98 -3.04
CA CYS A 634 -13.38 -28.43 -2.34
C CYS A 634 -12.65 -29.55 -3.09
N ALA A 635 -13.38 -30.45 -3.77
CA ALA A 635 -12.83 -31.58 -4.51
C ALA A 635 -12.46 -31.25 -5.97
N ASP A 636 -12.83 -30.07 -6.47
CA ASP A 636 -12.60 -29.68 -7.86
C ASP A 636 -11.18 -29.10 -8.06
N PRO A 637 -10.31 -29.78 -8.84
CA PRO A 637 -8.96 -29.28 -9.09
C PRO A 637 -8.94 -27.97 -9.89
N VAL A 638 -9.91 -27.72 -10.78
CA VAL A 638 -9.94 -26.53 -11.64
C VAL A 638 -10.28 -25.30 -10.80
N PHE A 639 -11.35 -25.39 -10.01
CA PHE A 639 -11.72 -24.34 -9.04
C PHE A 639 -10.58 -24.02 -8.07
N ASN A 640 -9.92 -25.05 -7.51
CA ASN A 640 -8.82 -24.84 -6.58
C ASN A 640 -7.57 -24.22 -7.23
N GLU A 641 -7.31 -24.49 -8.52
CA GLU A 641 -6.19 -23.90 -9.26
C GLU A 641 -6.43 -22.41 -9.56
N GLU A 642 -7.63 -22.06 -10.04
CA GLU A 642 -8.04 -20.66 -10.29
C GLU A 642 -8.10 -19.85 -9.00
N VAL A 643 -8.71 -20.38 -7.94
CA VAL A 643 -8.75 -19.75 -6.62
C VAL A 643 -7.33 -19.61 -6.05
N SER A 644 -6.47 -20.62 -6.22
CA SER A 644 -5.06 -20.49 -5.83
C SER A 644 -4.34 -19.41 -6.65
N GLY A 645 -4.69 -19.21 -7.91
CA GLY A 645 -4.18 -18.13 -8.76
C GLY A 645 -4.58 -16.76 -8.20
N CYS A 646 -5.87 -16.56 -7.91
CA CYS A 646 -6.38 -15.33 -7.30
C CYS A 646 -5.77 -15.05 -5.93
N VAL A 647 -5.68 -16.07 -5.05
CA VAL A 647 -5.08 -15.92 -3.72
C VAL A 647 -3.59 -15.56 -3.81
N LYS A 648 -2.85 -16.13 -4.77
CA LYS A 648 -1.43 -15.78 -4.98
C LYS A 648 -1.22 -14.37 -5.54
N GLN A 649 -2.19 -13.86 -6.29
CA GLN A 649 -2.12 -12.51 -6.88
C GLN A 649 -2.63 -11.43 -5.92
N GLY A 650 -3.61 -11.75 -5.07
CA GLY A 650 -4.30 -10.79 -4.20
C GLY A 650 -3.93 -10.84 -2.72
N CYS A 651 -3.19 -11.87 -2.26
CA CYS A 651 -2.81 -12.03 -0.86
C CYS A 651 -1.29 -12.13 -0.70
N THR A 652 -0.77 -11.65 0.44
CA THR A 652 0.61 -11.95 0.85
C THR A 652 0.79 -13.46 1.07
N VAL A 653 2.04 -13.97 1.04
CA VAL A 653 2.27 -15.41 1.22
C VAL A 653 1.75 -15.90 2.58
N SER A 654 1.82 -15.07 3.63
CA SER A 654 1.27 -15.41 4.95
C SER A 654 -0.26 -15.48 4.94
N GLU A 655 -0.93 -14.56 4.26
CA GLU A 655 -2.39 -14.58 4.11
C GLU A 655 -2.84 -15.75 3.24
N ALA A 656 -2.13 -16.05 2.16
CA ALA A 656 -2.38 -17.21 1.32
C ALA A 656 -2.29 -18.54 2.10
N LEU A 657 -1.32 -18.66 3.02
CA LEU A 657 -1.22 -19.81 3.93
C LEU A 657 -2.38 -19.86 4.93
N ASN A 658 -2.84 -18.71 5.44
CA ASN A 658 -4.00 -18.64 6.33
C ASN A 658 -5.30 -19.03 5.61
N VAL A 659 -5.50 -18.52 4.40
CA VAL A 659 -6.63 -18.89 3.53
C VAL A 659 -6.58 -20.38 3.24
N ALA A 660 -5.42 -20.91 2.84
CA ALA A 660 -5.25 -22.35 2.62
C ALA A 660 -5.61 -23.17 3.86
N ASN A 661 -5.23 -22.74 5.07
CA ASN A 661 -5.58 -23.43 6.32
C ASN A 661 -7.08 -23.39 6.63
N MET A 662 -7.73 -22.24 6.46
CA MET A 662 -9.17 -22.08 6.63
C MET A 662 -9.94 -22.92 5.62
N THR A 663 -9.59 -22.82 4.33
CA THR A 663 -10.18 -23.64 3.27
C THR A 663 -10.00 -25.13 3.56
N TRP A 664 -8.82 -25.58 4.00
CA TRP A 664 -8.59 -27.00 4.35
C TRP A 664 -9.50 -27.48 5.48
N ALA A 665 -9.70 -26.64 6.50
CA ALA A 665 -10.55 -26.93 7.66
C ALA A 665 -12.03 -26.95 7.26
N ASP A 666 -12.48 -25.96 6.50
CA ASP A 666 -13.86 -25.85 6.01
C ASP A 666 -14.21 -26.96 5.03
N CYS A 667 -13.26 -27.40 4.21
CA CYS A 667 -13.41 -28.56 3.32
C CYS A 667 -13.40 -29.91 4.07
N GLY A 668 -13.13 -29.92 5.38
CA GLY A 668 -13.06 -31.14 6.18
C GLY A 668 -11.92 -32.08 5.78
N PHE A 669 -10.88 -31.56 5.13
CA PHE A 669 -9.75 -32.40 4.72
C PHE A 669 -8.88 -32.78 5.93
N PRO A 670 -8.47 -34.04 6.05
CA PRO A 670 -7.65 -34.47 7.16
C PRO A 670 -6.28 -33.76 7.11
N LEU A 671 -5.91 -33.09 8.20
CA LEU A 671 -4.58 -32.52 8.35
C LEU A 671 -3.55 -33.64 8.43
N THR A 672 -2.42 -33.47 7.74
CA THR A 672 -1.37 -34.47 7.73
C THR A 672 -0.47 -34.29 8.95
N ASP A 673 -0.40 -35.30 9.83
CA ASP A 673 0.64 -35.40 10.87
C ASP A 673 1.39 -36.72 10.72
N ASN A 674 2.53 -36.65 10.04
CA ASN A 674 3.46 -37.77 9.87
C ASN A 674 4.67 -37.64 10.80
N THR A 675 4.57 -36.94 11.95
CA THR A 675 5.72 -36.69 12.83
C THR A 675 6.23 -37.94 13.55
N ALA A 676 5.36 -38.95 13.78
CA ALA A 676 5.70 -40.15 14.54
C ALA A 676 6.75 -41.03 13.83
N LEU A 677 6.57 -41.27 12.53
CA LEU A 677 7.47 -42.12 11.74
C LEU A 677 8.93 -41.62 11.74
N PRO A 678 9.25 -40.37 11.34
CA PRO A 678 10.61 -39.85 11.38
C PRO A 678 11.16 -39.73 12.81
N ARG A 679 10.31 -39.50 13.82
CA ARG A 679 10.72 -39.44 15.24
C ARG A 679 11.30 -40.76 15.72
N TYR A 680 10.60 -41.87 15.47
CA TYR A 680 11.06 -43.20 15.89
C TYR A 680 12.18 -43.73 14.99
N LEU A 681 12.05 -43.55 13.67
CA LEU A 681 13.01 -44.05 12.70
C LEU A 681 14.39 -43.41 12.87
N THR A 682 14.46 -42.10 13.10
CA THR A 682 15.74 -41.38 13.27
C THR A 682 16.48 -41.88 14.51
N GLY A 683 15.79 -42.00 15.65
CA GLY A 683 16.40 -42.49 16.88
C GLY A 683 16.85 -43.95 16.76
N PHE A 684 16.01 -44.82 16.19
CA PHE A 684 16.33 -46.23 16.00
C PHE A 684 17.54 -46.43 15.07
N LEU A 685 17.58 -45.75 13.92
CA LEU A 685 18.69 -45.88 12.98
C LEU A 685 20.00 -45.31 13.53
N PHE A 686 19.96 -44.34 14.43
CA PHE A 686 21.16 -43.75 15.04
C PHE A 686 21.88 -44.71 16.02
N ILE A 687 21.19 -45.74 16.54
CA ILE A 687 21.80 -46.78 17.38
C ILE A 687 22.90 -47.53 16.60
N LEU A 688 22.74 -47.70 15.28
CA LEU A 688 23.69 -48.43 14.44
C LEU A 688 25.06 -47.71 14.37
N PRO A 689 25.18 -46.42 13.97
CA PRO A 689 26.44 -45.68 14.04
C PRO A 689 27.09 -45.68 15.42
N VAL A 690 26.31 -45.48 16.49
CA VAL A 690 26.82 -45.50 17.87
C VAL A 690 27.48 -46.84 18.15
N THR A 691 26.77 -47.94 17.86
CA THR A 691 27.27 -49.30 18.08
C THR A 691 28.55 -49.57 17.29
N PHE A 692 28.59 -49.22 16.00
CA PHE A 692 29.77 -49.44 15.16
C PHE A 692 30.98 -48.60 15.58
N ILE A 693 30.77 -47.33 15.96
CA ILE A 693 31.85 -46.47 16.46
C ILE A 693 32.34 -46.93 17.83
N SER A 694 31.45 -47.33 18.74
CA SER A 694 31.84 -47.93 20.02
C SER A 694 32.67 -49.19 19.81
N ILE A 695 32.23 -50.12 18.95
CA ILE A 695 33.02 -51.33 18.62
C ILE A 695 34.39 -50.95 18.04
N ARG A 696 34.44 -49.95 17.14
CA ARG A 696 35.69 -49.48 16.54
C ARG A 696 36.65 -48.92 17.59
N LEU A 697 36.16 -48.12 18.52
CA LEU A 697 36.95 -47.54 19.61
C LEU A 697 37.43 -48.61 20.61
N LEU A 698 36.55 -49.55 20.98
CA LEU A 698 36.93 -50.70 21.83
C LEU A 698 38.01 -51.55 21.15
N ASN A 699 37.88 -51.83 19.84
CA ASN A 699 38.90 -52.58 19.11
C ASN A 699 40.25 -51.85 19.07
N LYS A 700 40.25 -50.51 19.01
CA LYS A 700 41.49 -49.70 19.11
C LYS A 700 42.07 -49.67 20.53
N ALA A 701 41.23 -49.77 21.56
CA ALA A 701 41.69 -49.85 22.94
C ALA A 701 42.28 -51.24 23.27
N ILE A 702 41.78 -52.30 22.64
CA ILE A 702 42.17 -53.69 22.92
C ILE A 702 43.29 -54.19 21.99
N SER A 703 43.30 -53.77 20.71
CA SER A 703 44.31 -54.17 19.72
C SER A 703 45.32 -53.04 19.46
N PRO A 704 46.63 -53.31 19.34
CA PRO A 704 47.69 -52.30 19.13
C PRO A 704 47.72 -51.71 17.69
N SER A 705 46.57 -51.45 17.10
CA SER A 705 46.46 -50.84 15.77
C SER A 705 46.66 -49.32 15.85
N PRO A 706 47.63 -48.74 15.11
CA PRO A 706 47.90 -47.31 15.20
C PRO A 706 46.70 -46.47 14.75
N TRP A 707 46.48 -45.32 15.38
CA TRP A 707 45.50 -44.34 14.93
C TRP A 707 45.84 -43.84 13.53
N GLY A 708 44.89 -43.91 12.61
CA GLY A 708 45.05 -43.45 11.23
C GLY A 708 44.12 -42.30 10.88
N ALA A 709 44.39 -41.66 9.74
CA ALA A 709 43.50 -40.63 9.18
C ALA A 709 42.08 -41.18 8.90
N ASP A 710 41.96 -42.48 8.63
CA ASP A 710 40.68 -43.17 8.46
C ASP A 710 39.84 -43.16 9.74
N ASP A 711 40.46 -43.31 10.91
CA ASP A 711 39.80 -43.26 12.22
C ASP A 711 39.32 -41.83 12.55
N ALA A 712 40.16 -40.83 12.30
CA ALA A 712 39.82 -39.42 12.54
C ALA A 712 38.66 -38.94 11.65
N CYS A 713 38.67 -39.28 10.36
CA CYS A 713 37.58 -38.93 9.45
C CYS A 713 36.27 -39.67 9.79
N ALA A 714 36.33 -40.91 10.28
CA ALA A 714 35.15 -41.63 10.75
C ALA A 714 34.52 -40.97 11.98
N LEU A 715 35.34 -40.53 12.95
CA LEU A 715 34.87 -39.81 14.12
C LEU A 715 34.30 -38.43 13.77
N ALA A 716 34.89 -37.72 12.81
CA ALA A 716 34.36 -36.47 12.30
C ALA A 716 32.97 -36.66 11.65
N GLY A 717 32.81 -37.69 10.82
CA GLY A 717 31.51 -38.05 10.24
C GLY A 717 30.47 -38.42 11.30
N PHE A 718 30.88 -39.16 12.34
CA PHE A 718 30.02 -39.49 13.47
C PHE A 718 29.61 -38.25 14.28
N ALA A 719 30.51 -37.29 14.50
CA ALA A 719 30.21 -36.04 15.16
C ALA A 719 29.17 -35.22 14.38
N CYS A 720 29.30 -35.14 13.05
CA CYS A 720 28.29 -34.51 12.19
C CYS A 720 26.92 -35.21 12.29
N ALA A 721 26.89 -36.54 12.26
CA ALA A 721 25.65 -37.31 12.42
C ALA A 721 25.00 -37.10 13.80
N THR A 722 25.83 -37.03 14.86
CA THR A 722 25.36 -36.76 16.23
C THR A 722 24.77 -35.36 16.36
N ALA A 723 25.41 -34.34 15.76
CA ALA A 723 24.91 -32.97 15.76
C ALA A 723 23.56 -32.82 15.04
N MET A 724 23.27 -33.66 14.05
CA MET A 724 21.99 -33.66 13.33
C MET A 724 20.82 -34.18 14.16
N ILE A 725 21.04 -35.03 15.17
CA ILE A 725 19.96 -35.60 15.99
C ILE A 725 19.11 -34.53 16.69
N PRO A 726 19.67 -33.64 17.55
CA PRO A 726 18.86 -32.60 18.19
C PRO A 726 18.22 -31.63 17.17
N ILE A 727 18.87 -31.39 16.03
CA ILE A 727 18.34 -30.55 14.95
C ILE A 727 17.07 -31.19 14.36
N VAL A 728 17.07 -32.50 14.08
CA VAL A 728 15.90 -33.22 13.56
C VAL A 728 14.75 -33.22 14.56
N TYR A 729 15.01 -33.45 15.85
CA TYR A 729 13.95 -33.35 16.87
C TYR A 729 13.38 -31.94 16.97
N ARG A 730 14.20 -30.90 16.81
CA ARG A 730 13.73 -29.51 16.75
C ARG A 730 12.94 -29.23 15.48
N LEU A 731 13.35 -29.74 14.32
CA LEU A 731 12.59 -29.66 13.06
C LEU A 731 11.21 -30.32 13.19
N LEU A 732 11.12 -31.48 13.85
CA LEU A 732 9.84 -32.14 14.19
C LEU A 732 8.95 -31.28 15.08
N ALA A 733 9.53 -30.56 16.05
CA ALA A 733 8.78 -29.65 16.92
C ALA A 733 8.29 -28.38 16.18
N LEU A 734 9.03 -27.94 15.16
CA LEU A 734 8.70 -26.75 14.36
C LEU A 734 7.71 -27.03 13.23
N GLY A 735 7.55 -28.29 12.81
CA GLY A 735 6.53 -28.66 11.82
C GLY A 735 6.94 -29.70 10.77
N LEU A 736 8.12 -30.32 10.87
CA LEU A 736 8.52 -31.39 9.95
C LEU A 736 7.50 -32.55 9.98
N GLY A 737 6.88 -32.85 8.85
CA GLY A 737 5.81 -33.84 8.74
C GLY A 737 4.39 -33.30 8.97
N ARG A 738 4.23 -31.98 9.05
CA ARG A 738 2.94 -31.27 9.10
C ARG A 738 2.79 -30.31 7.93
N ASP A 739 1.55 -30.05 7.53
CA ASP A 739 1.26 -29.16 6.40
C ASP A 739 1.68 -27.72 6.69
N ILE A 740 2.36 -27.08 5.73
CA ILE A 740 3.00 -25.76 5.94
C ILE A 740 2.01 -24.66 6.36
N TRP A 741 0.77 -24.70 5.85
CA TRP A 741 -0.29 -23.76 6.19
C TRP A 741 -0.81 -23.89 7.63
N THR A 742 -0.47 -24.96 8.34
CA THR A 742 -0.78 -25.12 9.78
C THR A 742 0.26 -24.48 10.70
N LEU A 743 1.37 -23.99 10.13
CA LEU A 743 2.51 -23.48 10.88
C LEU A 743 2.44 -21.96 11.00
N GLN A 744 2.83 -21.46 12.16
CA GLN A 744 2.98 -20.02 12.39
C GLN A 744 4.18 -19.46 11.62
N PRO A 745 4.12 -18.23 11.08
CA PRO A 745 5.20 -17.57 10.33
C PRO A 745 6.60 -17.72 10.93
N TYR A 746 6.74 -17.46 12.23
CA TYR A 746 8.03 -17.56 12.91
C TYR A 746 8.57 -19.00 12.93
N LYS A 747 7.70 -20.02 12.96
CA LYS A 747 8.13 -21.43 12.93
C LYS A 747 8.68 -21.80 11.55
N ILE A 748 8.15 -21.22 10.48
CA ILE A 748 8.64 -21.44 9.10
C ILE A 748 10.05 -20.88 8.95
N THR A 749 10.29 -19.65 9.42
CA THR A 749 11.62 -19.03 9.42
C THR A 749 12.63 -19.86 10.22
N GLU A 750 12.28 -20.28 11.44
CA GLU A 750 13.16 -21.11 12.26
C GLU A 750 13.39 -22.51 11.66
N PHE A 751 12.36 -23.08 11.02
CA PHE A 751 12.48 -24.34 10.30
C PHE A 751 13.51 -24.24 9.16
N LEU A 752 13.44 -23.20 8.33
CA LEU A 752 14.37 -22.99 7.22
C LEU A 752 15.82 -22.76 7.69
N LYS A 753 16.03 -22.04 8.81
CA LYS A 753 17.38 -21.89 9.41
C LYS A 753 17.98 -23.24 9.83
N LEU A 754 17.16 -24.13 10.39
CA LEU A 754 17.63 -25.47 10.78
C LEU A 754 17.82 -26.38 9.58
N VAL A 755 17.02 -26.24 8.52
CA VAL A 755 17.25 -26.94 7.24
C VAL A 755 18.58 -26.49 6.63
N PHE A 756 18.89 -25.18 6.63
CA PHE A 756 20.19 -24.66 6.21
C PHE A 756 21.35 -25.30 6.98
N THR A 757 21.24 -25.31 8.31
CA THR A 757 22.24 -25.89 9.20
C THR A 757 22.45 -27.38 8.92
N THR A 758 21.36 -28.10 8.64
CA THR A 758 21.38 -29.53 8.31
C THR A 758 22.17 -29.80 7.03
N GLN A 759 22.11 -28.93 6.02
CA GLN A 759 22.86 -29.09 4.77
C GLN A 759 24.38 -29.10 5.02
N ILE A 760 24.87 -28.22 5.89
CA ILE A 760 26.29 -28.09 6.22
C ILE A 760 26.80 -29.38 6.88
N PHE A 761 26.10 -29.87 7.90
CA PHE A 761 26.46 -31.11 8.58
C PHE A 761 26.36 -32.33 7.65
N TYR A 762 25.35 -32.36 6.77
CA TYR A 762 25.15 -33.44 5.82
C TYR A 762 26.28 -33.51 4.78
N ILE A 763 26.63 -32.39 4.14
CA ILE A 763 27.72 -32.29 3.15
C ILE A 763 29.06 -32.68 3.79
N THR A 764 29.33 -32.16 4.99
CA THR A 764 30.55 -32.46 5.75
C THR A 764 30.61 -33.93 6.17
N GLY A 765 29.50 -34.49 6.63
CA GLY A 765 29.39 -35.90 7.01
C GLY A 765 29.68 -36.85 5.84
N LEU A 766 29.07 -36.61 4.68
CA LEU A 766 29.32 -37.43 3.49
C LEU A 766 30.79 -37.39 3.05
N ALA A 767 31.37 -36.19 2.98
CA ALA A 767 32.75 -36.02 2.54
C ALA A 767 33.76 -36.72 3.48
N THR A 768 33.54 -36.62 4.79
CA THR A 768 34.42 -37.21 5.81
C THR A 768 34.28 -38.74 5.89
N ILE A 769 33.07 -39.28 5.74
CA ILE A 769 32.87 -40.74 5.66
C ILE A 769 33.58 -41.32 4.44
N LYS A 770 33.45 -40.68 3.27
CA LYS A 770 34.15 -41.11 2.05
C LYS A 770 35.66 -41.00 2.18
N ALA A 771 36.15 -39.92 2.80
CA ALA A 771 37.56 -39.76 3.11
C ALA A 771 38.08 -40.89 4.03
N SER A 772 37.30 -41.29 5.03
CA SER A 772 37.65 -42.42 5.91
C SER A 772 37.85 -43.72 5.13
N MET A 773 36.96 -44.03 4.19
CA MET A 773 37.08 -45.22 3.34
C MET A 773 38.31 -45.17 2.42
N LEU A 774 38.58 -44.02 1.80
CA LEU A 774 39.73 -43.84 0.91
C LEU A 774 41.07 -43.93 1.67
N PHE A 775 41.15 -43.37 2.88
CA PHE A 775 42.32 -43.52 3.75
C PHE A 775 42.51 -44.96 4.22
N PHE A 776 41.40 -45.68 4.49
CA PHE A 776 41.46 -47.11 4.79
C PHE A 776 42.02 -47.91 3.60
N TYR A 777 41.59 -47.62 2.36
CA TYR A 777 42.15 -48.26 1.17
C TYR A 777 43.63 -47.95 0.97
N LEU A 778 44.06 -46.70 1.21
CA LEU A 778 45.47 -46.30 1.17
C LEU A 778 46.33 -47.05 2.21
N ARG A 779 45.73 -47.42 3.34
CA ARG A 779 46.38 -48.18 4.42
C ARG A 779 46.47 -49.67 4.10
N VAL A 780 45.45 -50.25 3.45
CA VAL A 780 45.37 -51.69 3.16
C VAL A 780 46.17 -52.07 1.90
N PHE A 781 46.15 -51.27 0.84
CA PHE A 781 46.72 -51.63 -0.45
C PHE A 781 48.08 -50.95 -0.70
N PRO A 782 49.19 -51.71 -0.86
CA PRO A 782 50.53 -51.14 -0.98
C PRO A 782 50.91 -50.69 -2.40
N SER A 783 50.14 -51.05 -3.44
CA SER A 783 50.47 -50.81 -4.86
C SER A 783 50.58 -49.31 -5.21
N VAL A 784 51.74 -48.87 -5.73
CA VAL A 784 52.02 -47.45 -6.02
C VAL A 784 51.06 -46.84 -7.05
N PRO A 785 50.78 -47.47 -8.21
CA PRO A 785 49.80 -46.93 -9.17
C PRO A 785 48.40 -46.81 -8.56
N PHE A 786 47.99 -47.79 -7.76
CA PHE A 786 46.68 -47.80 -7.10
C PHE A 786 46.59 -46.70 -6.03
N ARG A 787 47.66 -46.47 -5.25
CA ARG A 787 47.72 -45.39 -4.26
C ARG A 787 47.65 -44.00 -4.89
N ARG A 788 48.27 -43.79 -6.07
CA ARG A 788 48.12 -42.52 -6.82
C ARG A 788 46.66 -42.28 -7.23
N LEU A 789 45.97 -43.33 -7.70
CA LEU A 789 44.55 -43.27 -8.06
C LEU A 789 43.65 -42.96 -6.85
N LEU A 790 43.95 -43.54 -5.68
CA LEU A 790 43.25 -43.26 -4.43
C LEU A 790 43.46 -41.81 -3.96
N TRP A 791 44.68 -41.27 -4.05
CA TRP A 791 44.93 -39.86 -3.74
C TRP A 791 44.23 -38.90 -4.71
N ALA A 792 44.18 -39.23 -6.00
CA ALA A 792 43.40 -38.45 -6.97
C ALA A 792 41.90 -38.46 -6.64
N THR A 793 41.37 -39.63 -6.26
CA THR A 793 39.97 -39.77 -5.84
C THR A 793 39.69 -38.99 -4.55
N GLN A 794 40.63 -38.99 -3.60
CA GLN A 794 40.56 -38.19 -2.37
C GLN A 794 40.55 -36.68 -2.67
N GLY A 795 41.39 -36.23 -3.61
CA GLY A 795 41.40 -34.84 -4.06
C GLY A 795 40.08 -34.43 -4.71
N PHE A 796 39.49 -35.30 -5.52
CA PHE A 796 38.17 -35.05 -6.13
C PHE A 796 37.04 -35.01 -5.09
N ASN A 797 37.05 -35.89 -4.09
CA ASN A 797 36.10 -35.85 -2.96
C ASN A 797 36.22 -34.54 -2.15
N ALA A 798 37.45 -34.08 -1.88
CA ALA A 798 37.69 -32.80 -1.21
C ALA A 798 37.22 -31.61 -2.06
N LEU A 799 37.46 -31.63 -3.37
CA LEU A 799 37.00 -30.59 -4.31
C LEU A 799 35.47 -30.45 -4.29
N ILE A 800 34.74 -31.57 -4.39
CA ILE A 800 33.27 -31.58 -4.32
C ILE A 800 32.81 -31.01 -2.98
N PHE A 801 33.43 -31.42 -1.87
CA PHE A 801 33.10 -30.88 -0.54
C PHE A 801 33.23 -29.35 -0.48
N PHE A 802 34.40 -28.80 -0.83
CA PHE A 802 34.63 -27.35 -0.77
C PHE A 802 33.70 -26.59 -1.72
N LEU A 803 33.50 -27.10 -2.94
CA LEU A 803 32.59 -26.50 -3.91
C LEU A 803 31.17 -26.38 -3.33
N TYR A 804 30.60 -27.46 -2.80
CA TYR A 804 29.22 -27.43 -2.31
C TYR A 804 29.05 -26.65 -1.01
N ILE A 805 30.07 -26.61 -0.13
CA ILE A 805 30.02 -25.70 1.03
C ILE A 805 29.97 -24.24 0.58
N VAL A 806 30.81 -23.84 -0.37
CA VAL A 806 30.79 -22.47 -0.91
C VAL A 806 29.46 -22.18 -1.59
N LEU A 807 28.95 -23.11 -2.41
CA LEU A 807 27.65 -22.94 -3.07
C LEU A 807 26.49 -22.85 -2.07
N THR A 808 26.51 -23.59 -0.96
CA THR A 808 25.50 -23.46 0.10
C THR A 808 25.51 -22.07 0.75
N PHE A 809 26.68 -21.48 1.02
CA PHE A 809 26.73 -20.10 1.54
C PHE A 809 26.41 -19.04 0.47
N ALA A 810 26.68 -19.35 -0.81
CA ALA A 810 26.39 -18.47 -1.94
C ALA A 810 24.99 -18.66 -2.54
N GLN A 811 24.17 -19.57 -1.99
CA GLN A 811 22.90 -20.00 -2.58
C GLN A 811 21.85 -18.90 -2.67
N CYS A 812 21.95 -17.86 -1.84
CA CYS A 812 21.13 -16.67 -1.91
C CYS A 812 21.98 -15.42 -1.68
N ARG A 813 21.64 -14.34 -2.39
CA ARG A 813 22.26 -13.01 -2.23
C ARG A 813 21.15 -11.99 -1.97
N PRO A 814 21.03 -11.45 -0.75
CA PRO A 814 21.80 -11.77 0.46
C PRO A 814 21.39 -13.13 1.09
N LEU A 815 22.27 -13.75 1.88
CA LEU A 815 22.04 -15.10 2.44
C LEU A 815 20.76 -15.18 3.30
N GLN A 816 20.41 -14.08 3.98
CA GLN A 816 19.19 -13.98 4.79
C GLN A 816 17.91 -14.30 4.00
N LYS A 817 17.91 -14.09 2.67
CA LYS A 817 16.79 -14.44 1.80
C LYS A 817 16.47 -15.93 1.80
N TYR A 818 17.43 -16.81 2.13
CA TYR A 818 17.14 -18.26 2.18
C TYR A 818 16.05 -18.62 3.20
N TRP A 819 16.07 -18.01 4.39
CA TRP A 819 15.13 -18.33 5.47
C TRP A 819 14.07 -17.25 5.73
N LEU A 820 14.21 -16.05 5.14
CA LEU A 820 13.17 -15.01 5.18
C LEU A 820 12.42 -14.87 3.85
N GLY A 821 12.94 -15.43 2.74
CA GLY A 821 12.37 -15.26 1.41
C GLY A 821 11.02 -15.97 1.19
N TRP A 822 10.62 -16.86 2.09
CA TRP A 822 9.32 -17.52 2.02
C TRP A 822 8.16 -16.53 2.19
N SER A 823 8.36 -15.36 2.81
CA SER A 823 7.30 -14.36 2.98
C SER A 823 7.01 -13.54 1.70
N GLY A 824 7.92 -13.57 0.73
CA GLY A 824 7.84 -12.77 -0.51
C GLY A 824 8.44 -11.36 -0.40
N ASP A 825 8.69 -10.86 0.82
CA ASP A 825 9.04 -9.43 1.06
C ASP A 825 10.54 -9.13 0.98
N GLN A 826 11.39 -10.14 0.79
CA GLN A 826 12.84 -10.00 0.89
C GLN A 826 13.50 -9.84 -0.49
N PRO A 827 14.13 -8.70 -0.79
CA PRO A 827 14.86 -8.50 -2.05
C PRO A 827 16.08 -9.42 -2.14
N GLY A 828 16.42 -9.87 -3.35
CA GLY A 828 17.59 -10.72 -3.61
C GLY A 828 17.34 -11.83 -4.62
N VAL A 829 18.39 -12.58 -4.99
CA VAL A 829 18.31 -13.69 -5.94
C VAL A 829 18.89 -14.95 -5.29
N CYS A 830 18.24 -16.09 -5.52
CA CYS A 830 18.72 -17.40 -5.09
C CYS A 830 19.02 -18.28 -6.29
N MET A 831 20.01 -19.17 -6.16
CA MET A 831 20.27 -20.23 -7.12
C MET A 831 19.13 -21.25 -7.10
N ASP A 832 18.95 -21.97 -8.20
CA ASP A 832 18.01 -23.09 -8.25
C ASP A 832 18.43 -24.19 -7.26
N PHE A 833 17.70 -24.28 -6.16
CA PHE A 833 17.96 -25.22 -5.09
C PHE A 833 17.82 -26.68 -5.56
N ASN A 834 16.86 -26.96 -6.44
CA ASN A 834 16.62 -28.31 -6.95
C ASN A 834 17.79 -28.76 -7.82
N LEU A 835 18.29 -27.86 -8.68
CA LEU A 835 19.49 -28.11 -9.47
C LEU A 835 20.72 -28.31 -8.60
N LEU A 836 20.89 -27.49 -7.55
CA LEU A 836 22.00 -27.60 -6.61
C LEU A 836 21.99 -28.95 -5.86
N VAL A 837 20.84 -29.38 -5.36
CA VAL A 837 20.71 -30.67 -4.65
C VAL A 837 20.88 -31.84 -5.62
N LEU A 838 20.29 -31.80 -6.81
CA LEU A 838 20.35 -32.90 -7.77
C LEU A 838 21.77 -33.16 -8.27
N THR A 839 22.52 -32.09 -8.58
CA THR A 839 23.93 -32.21 -8.97
C THR A 839 24.78 -32.78 -7.82
N HIS A 840 24.56 -32.33 -6.58
CA HIS A 840 25.26 -32.86 -5.41
C HIS A 840 25.00 -34.37 -5.22
N VAL A 841 23.74 -34.79 -5.33
CA VAL A 841 23.34 -36.20 -5.26
C VAL A 841 24.01 -37.02 -6.37
N GLY A 842 23.99 -36.51 -7.61
CA GLY A 842 24.59 -37.17 -8.77
C GLY A 842 26.09 -37.42 -8.61
N PHE A 843 26.86 -36.39 -8.25
CA PHE A 843 28.30 -36.53 -8.00
C PHE A 843 28.60 -37.51 -6.86
N ASN A 844 27.79 -37.52 -5.80
CA ASN A 844 27.98 -38.42 -4.69
C ASN A 844 27.70 -39.88 -5.05
N ILE A 845 26.66 -40.17 -5.83
CA ILE A 845 26.38 -41.53 -6.33
C ILE A 845 27.49 -42.01 -7.25
N ALA A 846 27.97 -41.16 -8.16
CA ALA A 846 29.07 -41.49 -9.05
C ALA A 846 30.34 -41.85 -8.26
N LEU A 847 30.64 -41.10 -7.20
CA LEU A 847 31.72 -41.41 -6.26
C LEU A 847 31.51 -42.73 -5.53
N ASP A 848 30.29 -43.04 -5.07
CA ASP A 848 29.99 -44.30 -4.36
C ASP A 848 30.23 -45.52 -5.26
N ILE A 849 29.75 -45.46 -6.51
CA ILE A 849 29.97 -46.49 -7.53
C ILE A 849 31.47 -46.65 -7.80
N TRP A 850 32.18 -45.53 -8.00
CA TRP A 850 33.62 -45.54 -8.24
C TRP A 850 34.39 -46.15 -7.07
N MET A 851 34.06 -45.77 -5.83
CA MET A 851 34.68 -46.29 -4.61
C MET A 851 34.39 -47.77 -4.38
N LEU A 852 33.27 -48.30 -4.87
CA LEU A 852 32.97 -49.73 -4.86
C LEU A 852 33.81 -50.49 -5.90
N ILE A 853 34.01 -49.93 -7.10
CA ILE A 853 34.82 -50.53 -8.16
C ILE A 853 36.30 -50.62 -7.75
N LEU A 854 36.83 -49.55 -7.13
CA LEU A 854 38.25 -49.40 -6.85
C LEU A 854 38.91 -50.65 -6.23
N PRO A 855 38.45 -51.21 -5.10
CA PRO A 855 39.14 -52.32 -4.47
C PRO A 855 38.70 -53.69 -5.02
N LEU A 856 37.56 -53.78 -5.73
CA LEU A 856 37.18 -54.99 -6.49
C LEU A 856 38.19 -55.30 -7.61
N THR A 857 38.76 -54.26 -8.25
CA THR A 857 39.84 -54.44 -9.25
C THR A 857 41.09 -55.14 -8.67
N GLN A 858 41.35 -54.97 -7.37
CA GLN A 858 42.49 -55.57 -6.70
C GLN A 858 42.17 -56.98 -6.19
N LEU A 859 40.93 -57.23 -5.77
CA LEU A 859 40.49 -58.49 -5.18
C LEU A 859 40.34 -59.65 -6.17
N TYR A 860 40.04 -59.35 -7.44
CA TYR A 860 39.98 -60.37 -8.50
C TYR A 860 41.31 -61.11 -8.69
N LYS A 861 42.44 -60.52 -8.28
CA LYS A 861 43.78 -61.08 -8.43
C LYS A 861 44.31 -61.84 -7.19
N LEU A 862 43.50 -62.02 -6.14
CA LEU A 862 43.93 -62.51 -4.82
C LEU A 862 43.28 -63.87 -4.45
N ASN A 863 44.10 -64.90 -4.25
CA ASN A 863 43.68 -66.21 -3.70
C ASN A 863 43.48 -66.11 -2.17
N LEU A 864 42.33 -65.62 -1.73
CA LEU A 864 41.99 -65.47 -0.31
C LEU A 864 41.26 -66.69 0.26
N GLY A 865 41.67 -67.14 1.45
CA GLY A 865 40.97 -68.17 2.22
C GLY A 865 39.54 -67.74 2.60
N LEU A 866 38.62 -68.71 2.70
CA LEU A 866 37.16 -68.50 2.75
C LEU A 866 36.71 -67.45 3.78
N LYS A 867 37.27 -67.45 5.00
CA LYS A 867 36.93 -66.46 6.05
C LYS A 867 37.28 -65.02 5.66
N LYS A 868 38.45 -64.79 5.03
CA LYS A 868 38.86 -63.46 4.56
C LYS A 868 38.06 -63.03 3.34
N LYS A 869 37.73 -63.97 2.45
CA LYS A 869 36.90 -63.74 1.27
C LYS A 869 35.47 -63.32 1.65
N ILE A 870 34.86 -63.99 2.64
CA ILE A 870 33.53 -63.64 3.16
C ILE A 870 33.55 -62.24 3.81
N GLY A 871 34.54 -61.91 4.63
CA GLY A 871 34.65 -60.59 5.27
C GLY A 871 34.77 -59.45 4.25
N VAL A 872 35.55 -59.67 3.18
CA VAL A 872 35.68 -58.75 2.05
C VAL A 872 34.32 -58.61 1.33
N ILE A 873 33.66 -59.70 0.94
CA ILE A 873 32.35 -59.67 0.26
C ILE A 873 31.30 -58.93 1.10
N MET A 874 31.25 -59.17 2.42
CA MET A 874 30.34 -58.45 3.32
C MET A 874 30.63 -56.94 3.34
N MET A 875 31.91 -56.54 3.34
CA MET A 875 32.31 -55.13 3.28
C MET A 875 31.86 -54.44 1.97
N PHE A 876 31.93 -55.13 0.82
CA PHE A 876 31.42 -54.59 -0.46
C PHE A 876 29.90 -54.58 -0.57
N SER A 877 29.23 -55.56 0.03
CA SER A 877 27.76 -55.65 0.02
C SER A 877 27.11 -54.46 0.72
N VAL A 878 27.74 -53.96 1.80
CA VAL A 878 27.31 -52.73 2.49
C VAL A 878 27.48 -51.50 1.58
N GLY A 879 28.57 -51.41 0.81
CA GLY A 879 28.78 -50.32 -0.17
C GLY A 879 27.75 -50.31 -1.30
N LEU A 880 27.36 -51.49 -1.81
CA LEU A 880 26.31 -51.63 -2.82
C LEU A 880 24.95 -51.20 -2.27
N PHE A 881 24.62 -51.62 -1.04
CA PHE A 881 23.39 -51.22 -0.35
C PHE A 881 23.29 -49.69 -0.20
N LEU A 882 24.36 -49.03 0.23
CA LEU A 882 24.41 -47.57 0.36
C LEU A 882 24.17 -46.86 -0.98
N THR A 883 24.74 -47.38 -2.07
CA THR A 883 24.56 -46.83 -3.42
C THR A 883 23.09 -46.91 -3.86
N VAL A 884 22.41 -48.02 -3.58
CA VAL A 884 20.97 -48.20 -3.89
C VAL A 884 20.10 -47.23 -3.08
N VAL A 885 20.38 -47.08 -1.78
CA VAL A 885 19.65 -46.12 -0.92
C VAL A 885 19.86 -44.68 -1.41
N SER A 886 21.10 -44.31 -1.79
CA SER A 886 21.42 -43.02 -2.39
C SER A 886 20.69 -42.78 -3.71
N ALA A 887 20.49 -43.80 -4.55
CA ALA A 887 19.72 -43.69 -5.79
C ALA A 887 18.21 -43.51 -5.55
N LEU A 888 17.64 -44.23 -4.57
CA LEU A 888 16.23 -44.07 -4.18
C LEU A 888 15.92 -42.66 -3.66
N ARG A 889 16.91 -41.98 -3.08
CA ARG A 889 16.78 -40.59 -2.61
C ARG A 889 16.42 -39.61 -3.74
N ILE A 890 16.85 -39.85 -4.98
CA ILE A 890 16.53 -38.98 -6.13
C ILE A 890 15.01 -38.84 -6.30
N LYS A 891 14.26 -39.94 -6.15
CA LYS A 891 12.79 -39.92 -6.27
C LYS A 891 12.14 -39.04 -5.20
N VAL A 892 12.68 -39.06 -3.98
CA VAL A 892 12.16 -38.25 -2.87
C VAL A 892 12.47 -36.78 -3.10
N VAL A 893 13.70 -36.44 -3.50
CA VAL A 893 14.12 -35.06 -3.80
C VAL A 893 13.33 -34.49 -4.98
N ALA A 894 13.15 -35.27 -6.05
CA ALA A 894 12.38 -34.84 -7.23
C ALA A 894 10.90 -34.55 -6.90
N HIS A 895 10.33 -35.27 -5.92
CA HIS A 895 8.95 -35.01 -5.48
C HIS A 895 8.84 -33.70 -4.67
N PHE A 896 9.82 -33.41 -3.80
CA PHE A 896 9.84 -32.14 -3.07
C PHE A 896 10.18 -30.94 -3.95
N ALA A 897 10.80 -31.16 -5.11
CA ALA A 897 11.09 -30.11 -6.09
C ALA A 897 9.83 -29.49 -6.72
N THR A 898 8.70 -30.21 -6.73
CA THR A 898 7.47 -29.84 -7.45
C THR A 898 6.28 -29.57 -6.53
N THR A 899 6.45 -29.62 -5.20
CA THR A 899 5.36 -29.44 -4.22
C THR A 899 5.38 -28.05 -3.60
N ASN A 900 4.21 -27.47 -3.37
CA ASN A 900 4.05 -26.21 -2.63
C ASN A 900 4.09 -26.43 -1.10
N ASN A 901 4.01 -27.68 -0.63
CA ASN A 901 4.10 -28.05 0.77
C ASN A 901 5.48 -28.64 1.06
N ILE A 902 6.42 -27.79 1.48
CA ILE A 902 7.82 -28.19 1.70
C ILE A 902 8.06 -28.86 3.06
N THR A 903 7.09 -28.79 3.98
CA THR A 903 7.20 -29.36 5.33
C THR A 903 6.59 -30.75 5.45
N CYS A 904 5.72 -31.14 4.51
CA CYS A 904 5.11 -32.46 4.46
C CYS A 904 4.85 -32.95 3.02
N LYS A 905 4.81 -34.27 2.84
CA LYS A 905 4.40 -34.88 1.58
C LYS A 905 2.89 -34.72 1.41
N GLN A 906 2.46 -33.93 0.43
CA GLN A 906 1.04 -33.68 0.14
C GLN A 906 0.34 -34.99 -0.27
N ARG A 907 -0.72 -35.38 0.45
CA ARG A 907 -1.65 -36.42 -0.02
C ARG A 907 -2.65 -35.76 -0.97
N LEU A 908 -2.66 -36.17 -2.24
CA LEU A 908 -3.69 -35.72 -3.18
C LEU A 908 -5.06 -36.33 -2.78
N PRO A 909 -6.18 -35.62 -2.99
CA PRO A 909 -7.53 -36.10 -2.64
C PRO A 909 -7.92 -37.43 -3.30
N THR A 910 -7.23 -37.83 -4.37
CA THR A 910 -7.49 -39.07 -5.11
C THR A 910 -6.98 -40.35 -4.44
N GLN A 911 -6.23 -40.26 -3.33
CA GLN A 911 -5.69 -41.44 -2.62
C GLN A 911 -6.62 -42.05 -1.54
N ASN A 912 -7.81 -41.49 -1.30
CA ASN A 912 -8.82 -42.12 -0.43
C ASN A 912 -9.84 -42.94 -1.23
N ARG A 913 -9.36 -43.97 -1.96
CA ARG A 913 -10.27 -45.01 -2.49
C ARG A 913 -10.27 -46.33 -1.72
N ASP A 914 -9.43 -46.48 -0.70
CA ASP A 914 -9.37 -47.72 0.08
C ASP A 914 -9.46 -47.44 1.58
N TYR A 915 -10.66 -47.18 2.08
CA TYR A 915 -11.10 -47.56 3.43
C TYR A 915 -12.61 -47.79 3.40
N ASN A 916 -12.99 -49.04 3.10
CA ASN A 916 -14.19 -49.67 3.66
C ASN A 916 -13.94 -50.01 5.13
#